data_AF-A0A7J4J182-F1
#
_entry.id   AF-A0A7J4J182-F1
#
_cell.length_a   1.000
_cell.length_b   1.000
_cell.length_c   1.000
_cell.angle_alpha   90.00
_cell.angle_beta   90.00
_cell.angle_gamma   90.00
#
_symmetry.space_group_name_H-M   'P 1'
#
loop_
_entity.id
_entity.type
_entity.pdbx_description
1 polymer ?
#
loop_
_entity_poly.entity_id
_entity_poly.type
_entity_poly.pdbx_seq_one_letter_code
_entity_poly.pdbx_strand_id
1 'polypeptide(L)'
;MIGSKNGVGSESSPILIGSYGSGPRPVISGAGLMRAVFLQNESYIVLRDIEMRDSSSYGEVLRVQDSNHIIVNNCIIHEAETAMVVYILRSSQIIVDNCNIYGNRGADDYGSVLVLEDSNSNTIRNSQVHDTSSRYGDVISVVKSSNNLIENNDIYGPAENGVYIRPNSNSNFIARNYIHDINGIGVQIRENSSHNRVQGNLLSNNDGPIMQSDGQNPAGSIVDGTEFSNNTIYNSKGKSGGVHIFGPGNRNIIFKSNIVAGSGAPHAILVSPDSSANTTLNNNIYYKAGGIGALVLYNGLTYTSADFNSYKDTSRQDTESFAQDPLFINTESPLGADGVLWTSDDGFRPRQSSPACGNGKGNTYIGAYGCVETIRDTIAPFPPIAVVAQALGYSMVSVKWSASIDNVAVSGYKVFRNGAEIATTSTISYLDYGLSPNTAYTYYVIAFDFAQNQSVASDTISATTLDAPPIPGGNVLRLSFNDGTGSIAVDSSGNRNNAVVNGASWSRGVIDGALSFDGLDDYVEVPNSSGIEMLSNSFSIEAWVRVSGFGTQNDGIVFYNDIWSSGYGLMRYSNTGIFQFCSKDSSKTNCVSQYSGGGFTPNIGQWYHLVGIKDAKETTEDIYFYVDGQLLLSRTGLPKTSIPAGSSLRIGSQKNRFYFRGDIDEIKIYDRPLSPQEVIALFRGVTASKCSIVKTGISAIYINVFGCPVPIAAKFDIKPDFNATDIIALTDLNLGISQFGKITWNNAVISLTETAFGGYDRLDLDAGLNISQSKLSLNQNNIPQLNLPATITLYNTSFNSPKILRDGIECISCQITSYDRNSKTITFSVPGF
;
A
#
# COMPACT_ATOMS: atom_id res chain seq x y z
N MET A 1 -27.86 6.31 -7.10
CA MET A 1 -27.84 7.45 -6.16
C MET A 1 -27.75 6.98 -4.72
N ILE A 2 -26.62 7.23 -4.07
CA ILE A 2 -26.59 7.42 -2.61
C ILE A 2 -26.75 8.92 -2.37
N GLY A 3 -27.76 9.31 -1.60
CA GLY A 3 -27.99 10.70 -1.24
C GLY A 3 -28.53 10.79 0.18
N SER A 4 -27.71 11.31 1.08
CA SER A 4 -28.13 11.79 2.39
C SER A 4 -28.45 13.29 2.33
N LYS A 5 -29.28 13.73 3.27
CA LYS A 5 -29.47 15.14 3.60
C LYS A 5 -29.45 15.26 5.11
N ASN A 6 -28.53 16.08 5.63
CA ASN A 6 -28.25 16.24 7.06
C ASN A 6 -27.66 14.99 7.73
N GLY A 7 -26.89 14.17 7.00
CA GLY A 7 -26.00 13.17 7.59
C GLY A 7 -24.80 13.86 8.25
N VAL A 8 -24.79 13.87 9.58
CA VAL A 8 -23.74 14.48 10.40
C VAL A 8 -23.06 13.38 11.21
N GLY A 9 -21.87 12.99 10.79
CA GLY A 9 -20.94 12.23 11.64
C GLY A 9 -20.24 13.15 12.65
N SER A 10 -19.28 12.61 13.38
CA SER A 10 -18.35 13.41 14.20
C SER A 10 -16.90 13.08 13.89
N GLU A 11 -15.97 13.93 14.31
CA GLU A 11 -14.52 13.69 14.20
C GLU A 11 -14.12 12.33 14.81
N SER A 12 -14.75 11.95 15.93
CA SER A 12 -14.55 10.67 16.62
C SER A 12 -15.29 9.47 15.99
N SER A 13 -16.25 9.71 15.10
CA SER A 13 -17.12 8.68 14.52
C SER A 13 -17.71 9.16 13.19
N PRO A 14 -16.89 9.26 12.12
CA PRO A 14 -17.37 9.66 10.79
C PRO A 14 -18.25 8.57 10.16
N ILE A 15 -19.14 8.98 9.27
CA ILE A 15 -19.97 8.06 8.48
C ILE A 15 -19.08 7.44 7.40
N LEU A 16 -18.84 6.13 7.48
CA LEU A 16 -18.03 5.39 6.51
C LEU A 16 -18.92 4.78 5.43
N ILE A 17 -18.66 5.12 4.17
CA ILE A 17 -19.24 4.48 2.99
C ILE A 17 -18.08 3.87 2.20
N GLY A 18 -18.05 2.55 2.12
CA GLY A 18 -16.95 1.82 1.48
C GLY A 18 -17.24 0.36 1.20
N SER A 19 -16.22 -0.35 0.71
CA SER A 19 -16.29 -1.78 0.40
C SER A 19 -16.05 -2.67 1.63
N TYR A 20 -16.53 -3.92 1.56
CA TYR A 20 -16.20 -4.99 2.49
C TYR A 20 -16.04 -6.32 1.73
N GLY A 21 -15.24 -7.25 2.26
CA GLY A 21 -14.96 -8.53 1.62
C GLY A 21 -13.80 -8.48 0.61
N SER A 22 -13.71 -9.49 -0.25
CA SER A 22 -12.68 -9.60 -1.29
C SER A 22 -13.32 -9.59 -2.67
N GLY A 23 -12.87 -8.70 -3.55
CA GLY A 23 -13.44 -8.50 -4.88
C GLY A 23 -12.96 -7.19 -5.54
N PRO A 24 -13.42 -6.89 -6.76
CA PRO A 24 -13.24 -5.57 -7.37
C PRO A 24 -13.96 -4.48 -6.54
N ARG A 25 -13.58 -3.21 -6.74
CA ARG A 25 -14.27 -2.09 -6.08
C ARG A 25 -15.78 -2.14 -6.42
N PRO A 26 -16.69 -1.98 -5.44
CA PRO A 26 -18.11 -1.85 -5.73
C PRO A 26 -18.35 -0.59 -6.58
N VAL A 27 -19.15 -0.75 -7.63
CA VAL A 27 -19.44 0.29 -8.62
C VAL A 27 -20.77 0.96 -8.28
N ILE A 28 -20.73 2.25 -7.93
CA ILE A 28 -21.92 3.09 -7.80
C ILE A 28 -22.19 3.73 -9.15
N SER A 29 -23.28 3.31 -9.80
CA SER A 29 -23.77 3.93 -11.04
C SER A 29 -24.89 4.95 -10.76
N GLY A 30 -24.81 6.13 -11.39
CA GLY A 30 -25.92 7.08 -11.46
C GLY A 30 -27.04 6.67 -12.43
N ALA A 31 -26.74 5.78 -13.38
CA ALA A 31 -27.68 5.22 -14.36
C ALA A 31 -28.50 6.26 -15.16
N GLY A 32 -27.92 7.41 -15.47
CA GLY A 32 -28.57 8.47 -16.24
C GLY A 32 -29.29 9.52 -15.39
N LEU A 33 -29.27 9.41 -14.05
CA LEU A 33 -30.02 10.28 -13.12
C LEU A 33 -29.24 11.54 -12.71
N MET A 34 -28.35 12.02 -13.58
CA MET A 34 -27.44 13.15 -13.42
C MET A 34 -26.36 13.04 -12.32
N ARG A 35 -26.45 12.11 -11.35
CA ARG A 35 -25.41 11.91 -10.32
C ARG A 35 -25.30 10.46 -9.84
N ALA A 36 -24.07 9.99 -9.61
CA ALA A 36 -23.84 8.72 -8.91
C ALA A 36 -23.95 8.90 -7.39
N VAL A 37 -23.25 9.90 -6.85
CA VAL A 37 -23.20 10.28 -5.43
C VAL A 37 -23.44 11.77 -5.27
N PHE A 38 -24.32 12.15 -4.34
CA PHE A 38 -24.58 13.55 -4.00
C PHE A 38 -24.62 13.73 -2.48
N LEU A 39 -23.65 14.49 -1.97
CA LEU A 39 -23.56 14.87 -0.56
C LEU A 39 -23.97 16.35 -0.42
N GLN A 40 -25.05 16.62 0.31
CA GLN A 40 -25.61 17.97 0.47
C GLN A 40 -25.95 18.31 1.93
N ASN A 41 -25.31 19.33 2.50
CA ASN A 41 -25.36 19.67 3.93
C ASN A 41 -24.87 18.52 4.83
N GLU A 42 -23.78 17.86 4.41
CA GLU A 42 -23.21 16.70 5.08
C GLU A 42 -21.93 17.06 5.82
N SER A 43 -21.58 16.31 6.88
CA SER A 43 -20.31 16.50 7.57
C SER A 43 -19.74 15.21 8.15
N TYR A 44 -18.41 15.10 8.16
CA TYR A 44 -17.67 13.92 8.66
C TYR A 44 -18.08 12.61 7.95
N ILE A 45 -17.91 12.58 6.62
CA ILE A 45 -18.16 11.39 5.79
C ILE A 45 -16.85 10.94 5.15
N VAL A 46 -16.62 9.62 5.12
CA VAL A 46 -15.51 9.00 4.40
C VAL A 46 -16.07 8.11 3.30
N LEU A 47 -15.89 8.51 2.03
CA LEU A 47 -16.06 7.65 0.86
C LEU A 47 -14.73 6.96 0.58
N ARG A 48 -14.66 5.62 0.61
CA ARG A 48 -13.42 4.91 0.29
C ARG A 48 -13.58 3.55 -0.37
N ASP A 49 -12.57 3.15 -1.14
CA ASP A 49 -12.48 1.84 -1.79
C ASP A 49 -13.65 1.57 -2.78
N ILE A 50 -14.14 2.60 -3.47
CA ILE A 50 -15.33 2.58 -4.34
C ILE A 50 -14.98 3.04 -5.77
N GLU A 51 -15.69 2.51 -6.76
CA GLU A 51 -15.77 3.09 -8.11
C GLU A 51 -17.11 3.85 -8.28
N MET A 52 -17.08 5.03 -8.88
CA MET A 52 -18.25 5.87 -9.15
C MET A 52 -18.31 6.22 -10.64
N ARG A 53 -19.48 6.12 -11.26
CA ARG A 53 -19.73 6.50 -12.67
C ARG A 53 -21.19 6.86 -12.94
N ASP A 54 -21.50 7.59 -14.01
CA ASP A 54 -22.89 7.91 -14.37
C ASP A 54 -23.07 8.20 -15.85
N SER A 55 -23.81 7.35 -16.57
CA SER A 55 -24.02 7.44 -18.02
C SER A 55 -24.96 8.59 -18.46
N SER A 56 -24.85 9.79 -17.90
CA SER A 56 -25.66 10.96 -18.26
C SER A 56 -24.82 12.06 -18.93
N SER A 57 -25.33 12.59 -20.05
CA SER A 57 -24.62 13.61 -20.86
C SER A 57 -24.59 15.02 -20.25
N TYR A 58 -25.05 15.18 -19.01
CA TYR A 58 -25.19 16.45 -18.27
C TYR A 58 -24.90 16.29 -16.76
N GLY A 59 -24.38 15.15 -16.33
CA GLY A 59 -24.25 14.81 -14.91
C GLY A 59 -23.00 15.31 -14.21
N GLU A 60 -23.01 15.16 -12.89
CA GLU A 60 -21.82 15.22 -12.04
C GLU A 60 -21.68 13.87 -11.32
N VAL A 61 -20.59 13.14 -11.54
CA VAL A 61 -20.47 11.77 -10.99
C VAL A 61 -20.45 11.81 -9.45
N LEU A 62 -19.63 12.69 -8.89
CA LEU A 62 -19.62 13.04 -7.47
C LEU A 62 -19.85 14.55 -7.29
N ARG A 63 -20.95 14.92 -6.63
CA ARG A 63 -21.18 16.29 -6.16
C ARG A 63 -21.12 16.38 -4.64
N VAL A 64 -20.30 17.28 -4.12
CA VAL A 64 -20.23 17.67 -2.71
C VAL A 64 -20.65 19.12 -2.60
N GLN A 65 -21.71 19.40 -1.84
CA GLN A 65 -22.30 20.73 -1.79
C GLN A 65 -22.66 21.16 -0.36
N ASP A 66 -22.37 22.41 -0.02
CA ASP A 66 -22.71 23.01 1.29
C ASP A 66 -22.22 22.13 2.47
N SER A 67 -21.08 21.44 2.30
CA SER A 67 -20.61 20.34 3.17
C SER A 67 -19.19 20.58 3.69
N ASN A 68 -18.79 19.87 4.76
CA ASN A 68 -17.44 19.96 5.31
C ASN A 68 -16.90 18.62 5.86
N HIS A 69 -15.59 18.52 6.10
CA HIS A 69 -14.94 17.31 6.62
C HIS A 69 -15.31 16.03 5.84
N ILE A 70 -15.30 16.09 4.51
CA ILE A 70 -15.56 14.92 3.65
C ILE A 70 -14.23 14.40 3.13
N ILE A 71 -13.98 13.10 3.27
CA ILE A 71 -12.80 12.42 2.74
C ILE A 71 -13.24 11.49 1.61
N VAL A 72 -12.58 11.58 0.46
CA VAL A 72 -12.80 10.75 -0.72
C VAL A 72 -11.46 10.09 -1.05
N ASN A 73 -11.35 8.77 -0.83
CA ASN A 73 -10.05 8.09 -0.80
C ASN A 73 -10.01 6.72 -1.52
N ASN A 74 -8.88 6.39 -2.14
CA ASN A 74 -8.64 5.10 -2.81
C ASN A 74 -9.74 4.74 -3.83
N CYS A 75 -10.16 5.72 -4.63
CA CYS A 75 -11.36 5.64 -5.47
C CYS A 75 -11.07 5.71 -6.96
N ILE A 76 -12.05 5.31 -7.77
CA ILE A 76 -12.09 5.59 -9.21
C ILE A 76 -13.37 6.39 -9.48
N ILE A 77 -13.30 7.53 -10.16
CA ILE A 77 -14.46 8.36 -10.49
C ILE A 77 -14.36 8.70 -11.97
N HIS A 78 -15.30 8.22 -12.80
CA HIS A 78 -15.23 8.38 -14.26
C HIS A 78 -16.59 8.46 -14.95
N GLU A 79 -16.62 8.83 -16.23
CA GLU A 79 -17.39 10.02 -16.70
C GLU A 79 -17.06 10.46 -18.14
N ALA A 80 -17.14 9.58 -19.15
CA ALA A 80 -16.86 9.92 -20.56
C ALA A 80 -17.83 10.93 -21.24
N GLU A 81 -19.04 11.16 -20.70
CA GLU A 81 -20.04 12.07 -21.26
C GLU A 81 -20.42 13.27 -20.36
N THR A 82 -19.81 13.43 -19.18
CA THR A 82 -20.13 14.52 -18.23
C THR A 82 -19.25 15.76 -18.40
N ALA A 83 -19.76 16.93 -18.01
CA ALA A 83 -18.96 18.16 -17.98
C ALA A 83 -18.19 18.37 -16.65
N MET A 84 -18.57 17.68 -15.56
CA MET A 84 -17.93 17.82 -14.25
C MET A 84 -17.88 16.47 -13.52
N VAL A 85 -16.77 15.73 -13.61
CA VAL A 85 -16.71 14.38 -12.97
C VAL A 85 -16.73 14.49 -11.45
N VAL A 86 -16.00 15.45 -10.88
CA VAL A 86 -16.06 15.80 -9.45
C VAL A 86 -16.35 17.29 -9.30
N TYR A 87 -17.44 17.63 -8.60
CA TYR A 87 -17.81 19.02 -8.33
C TYR A 87 -17.97 19.27 -6.83
N ILE A 88 -17.12 20.16 -6.30
CA ILE A 88 -17.11 20.60 -4.91
C ILE A 88 -17.58 22.05 -4.88
N LEU A 89 -18.77 22.30 -4.34
CA LEU A 89 -19.45 23.60 -4.36
C LEU A 89 -19.75 24.10 -2.94
N ARG A 90 -19.39 25.35 -2.63
CA ARG A 90 -19.59 25.98 -1.30
C ARG A 90 -19.21 25.08 -0.13
N SER A 91 -18.08 24.38 -0.25
CA SER A 91 -17.65 23.35 0.69
C SER A 91 -16.22 23.59 1.18
N SER A 92 -15.89 23.04 2.35
CA SER A 92 -14.57 23.24 2.96
C SER A 92 -14.03 22.00 3.67
N GLN A 93 -12.71 21.89 3.82
CA GLN A 93 -12.06 20.73 4.44
C GLN A 93 -12.45 19.41 3.73
N ILE A 94 -12.67 19.47 2.42
CA ILE A 94 -12.89 18.31 1.57
C ILE A 94 -11.51 17.80 1.14
N ILE A 95 -11.24 16.52 1.36
CA ILE A 95 -9.97 15.86 1.01
C ILE A 95 -10.25 14.80 -0.05
N VAL A 96 -9.66 14.96 -1.23
CA VAL A 96 -9.61 13.94 -2.27
C VAL A 96 -8.18 13.40 -2.32
N ASP A 97 -7.99 12.12 -2.01
CA ASP A 97 -6.66 11.52 -1.79
C ASP A 97 -6.54 10.14 -2.44
N ASN A 98 -5.49 9.91 -3.24
CA ASN A 98 -5.25 8.61 -3.88
C ASN A 98 -6.46 8.11 -4.72
N CYS A 99 -7.01 8.97 -5.57
CA CYS A 99 -8.06 8.58 -6.52
C CYS A 99 -7.58 8.66 -7.97
N ASN A 100 -8.22 7.90 -8.86
CA ASN A 100 -8.13 8.11 -10.31
C ASN A 100 -9.43 8.75 -10.80
N ILE A 101 -9.36 9.95 -11.34
CA ILE A 101 -10.51 10.79 -11.69
C ILE A 101 -10.38 11.19 -13.16
N TYR A 102 -11.30 10.75 -14.02
CA TYR A 102 -11.15 10.99 -15.44
C TYR A 102 -12.44 11.07 -16.24
N GLY A 103 -12.36 11.79 -17.36
CA GLY A 103 -13.48 12.00 -18.27
C GLY A 103 -13.96 13.44 -18.30
N ASN A 104 -14.46 13.84 -19.47
CA ASN A 104 -15.05 15.15 -19.77
C ASN A 104 -15.80 15.01 -21.12
N ARG A 105 -16.70 15.93 -21.45
CA ARG A 105 -17.33 16.02 -22.78
C ARG A 105 -17.13 17.37 -23.48
N GLY A 106 -16.69 18.41 -22.76
CA GLY A 106 -16.29 19.72 -23.29
C GLY A 106 -17.31 20.43 -24.21
N ALA A 107 -18.11 21.35 -23.66
CA ALA A 107 -18.98 22.23 -24.45
C ALA A 107 -19.36 23.58 -23.80
N ASP A 108 -19.12 23.78 -22.50
CA ASP A 108 -19.46 24.98 -21.74
C ASP A 108 -18.28 25.47 -20.87
N ASP A 109 -18.31 26.76 -20.46
CA ASP A 109 -17.22 27.47 -19.74
C ASP A 109 -16.81 26.85 -18.39
N TYR A 110 -17.48 25.77 -17.96
CA TYR A 110 -17.22 25.04 -16.72
C TYR A 110 -16.87 23.56 -16.94
N GLY A 111 -16.72 23.11 -18.20
CA GLY A 111 -16.31 21.75 -18.52
C GLY A 111 -14.94 21.43 -17.94
N SER A 112 -14.88 20.69 -16.83
CA SER A 112 -13.62 20.30 -16.20
C SER A 112 -13.73 18.97 -15.46
N VAL A 113 -12.66 18.18 -15.44
CA VAL A 113 -12.67 16.87 -14.75
C VAL A 113 -12.94 17.05 -13.24
N LEU A 114 -12.29 18.04 -12.60
CA LEU A 114 -12.54 18.42 -11.21
C LEU A 114 -12.77 19.93 -11.06
N VAL A 115 -13.85 20.33 -10.39
CA VAL A 115 -14.20 21.74 -10.12
C VAL A 115 -14.29 22.00 -8.62
N LEU A 116 -13.58 23.02 -8.14
CA LEU A 116 -13.77 23.68 -6.84
C LEU A 116 -14.46 25.04 -7.08
N GLU A 117 -15.69 25.22 -6.62
CA GLU A 117 -16.42 26.50 -6.76
C GLU A 117 -16.94 27.03 -5.42
N ASP A 118 -16.75 28.34 -5.17
CA ASP A 118 -17.05 29.01 -3.90
C ASP A 118 -16.52 28.25 -2.65
N SER A 119 -15.46 27.47 -2.82
CA SER A 119 -15.02 26.42 -1.89
C SER A 119 -13.62 26.69 -1.36
N ASN A 120 -13.40 26.43 -0.07
CA ASN A 120 -12.21 26.92 0.63
C ASN A 120 -11.54 25.86 1.52
N SER A 121 -10.22 25.91 1.64
CA SER A 121 -9.45 24.99 2.52
C SER A 121 -9.66 23.51 2.17
N ASN A 122 -9.78 23.18 0.88
CA ASN A 122 -9.87 21.80 0.39
C ASN A 122 -8.50 21.29 -0.04
N THR A 123 -8.34 19.97 -0.13
CA THR A 123 -7.08 19.34 -0.51
C THR A 123 -7.31 18.25 -1.56
N ILE A 124 -6.71 18.41 -2.74
CA ILE A 124 -6.64 17.39 -3.79
C ILE A 124 -5.21 16.87 -3.81
N ARG A 125 -4.98 15.60 -3.46
CA ARG A 125 -3.61 15.07 -3.37
C ARG A 125 -3.43 13.61 -3.77
N ASN A 126 -2.19 13.27 -4.13
CA ASN A 126 -1.73 11.92 -4.49
C ASN A 126 -2.60 11.22 -5.55
N SER A 127 -3.34 11.98 -6.37
CA SER A 127 -4.38 11.47 -7.26
C SER A 127 -3.96 11.62 -8.72
N GLN A 128 -4.49 10.74 -9.57
CA GLN A 128 -4.46 10.94 -11.01
C GLN A 128 -5.74 11.68 -11.39
N VAL A 129 -5.62 12.83 -12.05
CA VAL A 129 -6.76 13.58 -12.58
C VAL A 129 -6.48 13.84 -14.04
N HIS A 130 -7.33 13.33 -14.95
CA HIS A 130 -7.02 13.48 -16.37
C HIS A 130 -8.24 13.61 -17.29
N ASP A 131 -8.11 14.47 -18.29
CA ASP A 131 -9.10 14.57 -19.36
C ASP A 131 -8.95 13.37 -20.32
N THR A 132 -10.03 12.98 -20.98
CA THR A 132 -10.06 11.93 -22.02
C THR A 132 -10.74 12.41 -23.31
N SER A 133 -11.08 13.69 -23.40
CA SER A 133 -11.88 14.29 -24.46
C SER A 133 -11.07 15.31 -25.26
N SER A 134 -11.17 15.26 -26.58
CA SER A 134 -10.51 16.22 -27.47
C SER A 134 -11.29 17.53 -27.63
N ARG A 135 -12.02 17.96 -26.59
CA ARG A 135 -12.95 19.09 -26.61
C ARG A 135 -12.61 20.08 -25.49
N TYR A 136 -12.81 21.37 -25.76
CA TYR A 136 -12.48 22.47 -24.86
C TYR A 136 -12.99 22.24 -23.43
N GLY A 137 -12.08 22.32 -22.47
CA GLY A 137 -12.31 22.03 -21.05
C GLY A 137 -10.97 21.92 -20.29
N ASP A 138 -11.02 21.85 -18.96
CA ASP A 138 -9.84 21.86 -18.09
C ASP A 138 -9.71 20.58 -17.25
N VAL A 139 -8.51 20.22 -16.81
CA VAL A 139 -8.35 19.07 -15.90
C VAL A 139 -8.82 19.44 -14.48
N ILE A 140 -8.32 20.54 -13.92
CA ILE A 140 -8.76 21.06 -12.61
C ILE A 140 -9.10 22.55 -12.71
N SER A 141 -10.30 22.93 -12.26
CA SER A 141 -10.76 24.32 -12.18
C SER A 141 -11.00 24.78 -10.75
N VAL A 142 -10.49 25.96 -10.42
CA VAL A 142 -10.69 26.63 -9.12
C VAL A 142 -11.37 27.98 -9.37
N VAL A 143 -12.60 28.13 -8.86
CA VAL A 143 -13.52 29.21 -9.21
C VAL A 143 -13.99 29.92 -7.94
N LYS A 144 -13.71 31.22 -7.79
CA LYS A 144 -14.06 32.02 -6.58
C LYS A 144 -13.65 31.37 -5.26
N SER A 145 -12.58 30.59 -5.30
CA SER A 145 -12.23 29.59 -4.28
C SER A 145 -10.86 29.90 -3.70
N SER A 146 -10.69 29.72 -2.38
CA SER A 146 -9.48 30.20 -1.69
C SER A 146 -8.86 29.21 -0.69
N ASN A 147 -7.55 29.33 -0.49
CA ASN A 147 -6.76 28.48 0.42
C ASN A 147 -6.83 26.97 0.11
N ASN A 148 -7.12 26.58 -1.14
CA ASN A 148 -7.13 25.18 -1.53
C ASN A 148 -5.72 24.70 -1.87
N LEU A 149 -5.42 23.44 -1.55
CA LEU A 149 -4.16 22.77 -1.81
C LEU A 149 -4.34 21.71 -2.91
N ILE A 150 -3.57 21.80 -3.97
CA ILE A 150 -3.49 20.80 -5.05
C ILE A 150 -2.05 20.29 -5.04
N GLU A 151 -1.80 19.09 -4.49
CA GLU A 151 -0.43 18.60 -4.31
C GLU A 151 -0.15 17.13 -4.68
N ASN A 152 1.07 16.84 -5.12
CA ASN A 152 1.53 15.47 -5.46
C ASN A 152 0.60 14.72 -6.45
N ASN A 153 -0.15 15.43 -7.29
CA ASN A 153 -1.04 14.82 -8.28
C ASN A 153 -0.35 14.62 -9.62
N ASP A 154 -0.91 13.70 -10.39
CA ASP A 154 -0.57 13.39 -11.78
C ASP A 154 -1.71 13.94 -12.66
N ILE A 155 -1.45 15.04 -13.37
CA ILE A 155 -2.47 15.89 -14.02
C ILE A 155 -2.17 15.95 -15.52
N TYR A 156 -3.04 15.36 -16.35
CA TYR A 156 -2.76 15.26 -17.79
C TYR A 156 -4.00 15.19 -18.68
N GLY A 157 -3.76 15.16 -19.99
CA GLY A 157 -4.77 14.89 -21.01
C GLY A 157 -5.08 16.08 -21.93
N PRO A 158 -5.86 15.85 -23.00
CA PRO A 158 -6.08 16.79 -24.12
C PRO A 158 -6.89 18.07 -23.82
N ALA A 159 -6.80 18.58 -22.59
CA ALA A 159 -7.47 19.77 -22.07
C ALA A 159 -6.85 21.10 -22.52
N GLU A 160 -7.62 22.18 -22.42
CA GLU A 160 -7.17 23.58 -22.59
C GLU A 160 -6.29 24.04 -21.42
N ASN A 161 -6.60 23.65 -20.19
CA ASN A 161 -5.74 23.90 -19.03
C ASN A 161 -5.54 22.65 -18.16
N GLY A 162 -4.34 22.48 -17.59
CA GLY A 162 -4.07 21.50 -16.55
C GLY A 162 -4.69 21.92 -15.21
N VAL A 163 -4.26 23.08 -14.69
CA VAL A 163 -4.89 23.71 -13.52
C VAL A 163 -5.28 25.16 -13.86
N TYR A 164 -6.57 25.46 -13.77
CA TYR A 164 -7.12 26.78 -14.07
C TYR A 164 -7.63 27.48 -12.81
N ILE A 165 -6.90 28.49 -12.37
CA ILE A 165 -7.33 29.43 -11.32
C ILE A 165 -8.15 30.54 -11.99
N ARG A 166 -9.47 30.33 -12.04
CA ARG A 166 -10.45 31.26 -12.61
C ARG A 166 -10.67 32.47 -11.68
N PRO A 167 -11.26 33.58 -12.20
CA PRO A 167 -11.31 34.86 -11.48
C PRO A 167 -11.84 34.81 -10.05
N ASN A 168 -11.31 35.71 -9.21
CA ASN A 168 -11.64 35.86 -7.78
C ASN A 168 -11.17 34.70 -6.87
N SER A 169 -10.15 33.94 -7.28
CA SER A 169 -9.64 32.80 -6.51
C SER A 169 -8.30 33.14 -5.84
N ASN A 170 -8.20 33.00 -4.52
CA ASN A 170 -7.09 33.60 -3.75
C ASN A 170 -6.33 32.59 -2.88
N SER A 171 -5.02 32.80 -2.71
CA SER A 171 -4.19 31.99 -1.79
C SER A 171 -4.21 30.48 -2.04
N ASN A 172 -4.54 30.03 -3.26
CA ASN A 172 -4.51 28.60 -3.60
C ASN A 172 -3.07 28.16 -3.86
N PHE A 173 -2.74 26.94 -3.47
CA PHE A 173 -1.39 26.39 -3.55
C PHE A 173 -1.34 25.14 -4.43
N ILE A 174 -0.62 25.25 -5.55
CA ILE A 174 -0.40 24.19 -6.53
C ILE A 174 1.05 23.73 -6.34
N ALA A 175 1.24 22.59 -5.66
CA ALA A 175 2.55 22.18 -5.16
C ALA A 175 2.96 20.77 -5.58
N ARG A 176 4.19 20.55 -6.06
CA ARG A 176 4.75 19.19 -6.28
C ARG A 176 3.93 18.27 -7.22
N ASN A 177 3.08 18.82 -8.08
CA ASN A 177 2.33 18.03 -9.07
C ASN A 177 3.19 17.74 -10.30
N TYR A 178 2.85 16.68 -11.04
CA TYR A 178 3.30 16.46 -12.42
C TYR A 178 2.16 16.86 -13.37
N ILE A 179 2.39 17.86 -14.24
CA ILE A 179 1.37 18.45 -15.11
C ILE A 179 1.82 18.33 -16.57
N HIS A 180 1.26 17.38 -17.32
CA HIS A 180 1.83 17.00 -18.61
C HIS A 180 0.83 16.67 -19.73
N ASP A 181 1.32 16.73 -20.97
CA ASP A 181 0.57 16.41 -22.19
C ASP A 181 -0.79 17.14 -22.30
N ILE A 182 -0.82 18.40 -21.85
CA ILE A 182 -1.96 19.34 -21.95
C ILE A 182 -1.95 20.03 -23.32
N ASN A 183 -3.10 20.09 -24.01
CA ASN A 183 -3.23 20.73 -25.33
C ASN A 183 -3.13 22.27 -25.28
N GLY A 184 -3.33 22.87 -24.11
CA GLY A 184 -3.07 24.29 -23.85
C GLY A 184 -2.11 24.51 -22.69
N ILE A 185 -2.56 25.21 -21.66
CA ILE A 185 -1.71 25.81 -20.61
C ILE A 185 -1.55 24.84 -19.43
N GLY A 186 -0.33 24.67 -18.93
CA GLY A 186 -0.09 23.81 -17.75
C GLY A 186 -0.83 24.34 -16.51
N VAL A 187 -0.56 25.59 -16.13
CA VAL A 187 -1.26 26.31 -15.05
C VAL A 187 -1.62 27.73 -15.50
N GLN A 188 -2.92 28.07 -15.49
CA GLN A 188 -3.40 29.44 -15.79
C GLN A 188 -3.98 30.12 -14.56
N ILE A 189 -3.69 31.42 -14.38
CA ILE A 189 -4.21 32.27 -13.30
C ILE A 189 -4.82 33.55 -13.90
N ARG A 190 -6.11 33.79 -13.63
CA ARG A 190 -6.91 34.91 -14.17
C ARG A 190 -7.10 36.06 -13.20
N GLU A 191 -7.61 37.16 -13.73
CA GLU A 191 -7.87 38.42 -13.04
C GLU A 191 -8.66 38.32 -11.72
N ASN A 192 -8.48 39.30 -10.85
CA ASN A 192 -9.04 39.39 -9.50
C ASN A 192 -8.60 38.26 -8.55
N SER A 193 -7.53 37.55 -8.91
CA SER A 193 -6.94 36.45 -8.14
C SER A 193 -5.61 36.86 -7.54
N SER A 194 -5.41 36.62 -6.25
CA SER A 194 -4.20 37.08 -5.54
C SER A 194 -3.55 36.01 -4.66
N HIS A 195 -2.25 36.18 -4.39
CA HIS A 195 -1.46 35.36 -3.46
C HIS A 195 -1.43 33.86 -3.79
N ASN A 196 -1.79 33.46 -5.01
CA ASN A 196 -1.73 32.08 -5.46
C ASN A 196 -0.26 31.66 -5.64
N ARG A 197 0.04 30.39 -5.33
CA ARG A 197 1.40 29.85 -5.35
C ARG A 197 1.46 28.61 -6.23
N VAL A 198 2.45 28.55 -7.10
CA VAL A 198 2.76 27.41 -7.97
C VAL A 198 4.19 27.00 -7.67
N GLN A 199 4.41 25.95 -6.87
CA GLN A 199 5.73 25.63 -6.33
C GLN A 199 6.17 24.17 -6.49
N GLY A 200 7.40 23.97 -6.97
CA GLY A 200 8.03 22.63 -6.99
C GLY A 200 7.35 21.63 -7.92
N ASN A 201 6.50 22.08 -8.84
CA ASN A 201 5.82 21.23 -9.82
C ASN A 201 6.77 20.86 -10.96
N LEU A 202 6.53 19.69 -11.57
CA LEU A 202 7.14 19.26 -12.81
C LEU A 202 6.10 19.41 -13.93
N LEU A 203 6.41 20.12 -15.00
CA LEU A 203 5.44 20.39 -16.07
C LEU A 203 6.05 20.14 -17.45
N SER A 204 5.36 19.42 -18.33
CA SER A 204 5.99 18.98 -19.58
C SER A 204 5.10 18.62 -20.75
N ASN A 205 5.67 18.63 -21.97
CA ASN A 205 5.02 18.18 -23.20
C ASN A 205 3.74 18.94 -23.60
N ASN A 206 3.43 20.06 -22.92
CA ASN A 206 2.23 20.84 -23.17
C ASN A 206 2.37 21.69 -24.45
N ASP A 207 1.25 21.87 -25.16
CA ASP A 207 1.17 22.55 -26.46
C ASP A 207 0.98 24.08 -26.34
N GLY A 208 0.58 24.59 -25.17
CA GLY A 208 0.54 26.02 -24.84
C GLY A 208 1.69 26.48 -23.94
N PRO A 209 1.68 27.74 -23.45
CA PRO A 209 2.60 28.18 -22.41
C PRO A 209 2.36 27.37 -21.13
N ILE A 210 3.41 26.94 -20.45
CA ILE A 210 3.28 26.00 -19.33
C ILE A 210 2.80 26.68 -18.05
N MET A 211 3.08 27.98 -17.88
CA MET A 211 2.47 28.82 -16.84
C MET A 211 1.99 30.13 -17.46
N GLN A 212 0.76 30.54 -17.16
CA GLN A 212 0.24 31.84 -17.58
C GLN A 212 -0.43 32.59 -16.43
N SER A 213 -0.10 33.87 -16.25
CA SER A 213 -0.99 34.84 -15.58
C SER A 213 -1.61 35.80 -16.60
N ASP A 214 -2.89 36.10 -16.46
CA ASP A 214 -3.62 37.02 -17.35
C ASP A 214 -4.40 38.05 -16.52
N GLY A 215 -3.99 39.31 -16.62
CA GLY A 215 -4.63 40.47 -16.00
C GLY A 215 -5.20 41.41 -17.07
N GLN A 216 -6.34 41.03 -17.65
CA GLN A 216 -7.06 41.82 -18.68
C GLN A 216 -7.48 43.21 -18.17
N ASN A 217 -7.57 44.18 -19.09
CA ASN A 217 -8.09 45.54 -18.82
C ASN A 217 -9.63 45.53 -19.04
N PRO A 218 -10.48 45.95 -18.08
CA PRO A 218 -10.50 47.32 -17.55
C PRO A 218 -9.80 47.52 -16.19
N ALA A 219 -9.65 48.79 -15.80
CA ALA A 219 -9.02 49.26 -14.56
C ALA A 219 -9.73 48.77 -13.27
N GLY A 220 -9.46 47.52 -12.90
CA GLY A 220 -9.99 46.84 -11.72
C GLY A 220 -9.58 45.37 -11.67
N SER A 221 -9.46 44.73 -12.85
CA SER A 221 -9.02 43.35 -13.02
C SER A 221 -7.52 43.18 -12.76
N ILE A 222 -7.17 42.65 -11.59
CA ILE A 222 -5.77 42.58 -11.09
C ILE A 222 -5.39 41.13 -10.75
N VAL A 223 -4.20 40.68 -11.18
CA VAL A 223 -3.55 39.49 -10.61
C VAL A 223 -2.44 39.96 -9.70
N ASP A 224 -2.48 39.67 -8.40
CA ASP A 224 -1.55 40.27 -7.41
C ASP A 224 -0.80 39.23 -6.57
N GLY A 225 0.49 39.46 -6.29
CA GLY A 225 1.26 38.68 -5.32
C GLY A 225 1.41 37.19 -5.66
N THR A 226 1.25 36.80 -6.93
CA THR A 226 1.33 35.40 -7.37
C THR A 226 2.79 34.96 -7.45
N GLU A 227 3.12 33.80 -6.86
CA GLU A 227 4.47 33.24 -6.89
C GLU A 227 4.54 31.93 -7.68
N PHE A 228 5.45 31.88 -8.65
CA PHE A 228 5.89 30.68 -9.36
C PHE A 228 7.33 30.36 -8.93
N SER A 229 7.55 29.29 -8.15
CA SER A 229 8.89 28.99 -7.63
C SER A 229 9.33 27.53 -7.63
N ASN A 230 10.63 27.28 -7.79
CA ASN A 230 11.23 25.92 -7.79
C ASN A 230 10.62 24.92 -8.79
N ASN A 231 9.87 25.37 -9.80
CA ASN A 231 9.23 24.48 -10.77
C ASN A 231 10.23 24.05 -11.86
N THR A 232 10.03 22.86 -12.42
CA THR A 232 10.79 22.38 -13.59
C THR A 232 9.83 22.24 -14.77
N ILE A 233 10.16 22.94 -15.86
CA ILE A 233 9.35 23.07 -17.08
C ILE A 233 10.16 22.46 -18.21
N TYR A 234 9.67 21.42 -18.91
CA TYR A 234 10.41 20.81 -20.02
C TYR A 234 9.58 20.48 -21.27
N ASN A 235 10.22 20.57 -22.45
CA ASN A 235 9.69 20.10 -23.73
C ASN A 235 8.32 20.72 -24.13
N SER A 236 8.13 22.02 -23.91
CA SER A 236 6.95 22.76 -24.36
C SER A 236 6.91 22.83 -25.89
N LYS A 237 5.81 22.38 -26.51
CA LYS A 237 5.66 22.32 -27.98
C LYS A 237 5.07 23.59 -28.58
N GLY A 238 4.52 24.48 -27.74
CA GLY A 238 3.84 25.71 -28.14
C GLY A 238 4.72 26.82 -28.70
N LYS A 239 4.09 27.75 -29.44
CA LYS A 239 4.74 28.96 -29.97
C LYS A 239 4.98 30.05 -28.91
N SER A 240 4.24 30.01 -27.79
CA SER A 240 4.10 31.11 -26.82
C SER A 240 5.01 31.02 -25.58
N GLY A 241 6.15 30.34 -25.69
CA GLY A 241 7.11 30.22 -24.59
C GLY A 241 6.78 29.16 -23.54
N GLY A 242 7.65 29.01 -22.55
CA GLY A 242 7.42 28.16 -21.38
C GLY A 242 6.58 28.85 -20.30
N VAL A 243 6.67 30.18 -20.19
CA VAL A 243 5.98 30.99 -19.17
C VAL A 243 5.48 32.28 -19.80
N HIS A 244 4.30 32.74 -19.41
CA HIS A 244 3.66 33.95 -19.93
C HIS A 244 3.03 34.79 -18.82
N ILE A 245 3.32 36.09 -18.77
CA ILE A 245 2.73 37.05 -17.82
C ILE A 245 2.11 38.17 -18.66
N PHE A 246 0.78 38.12 -18.83
CA PHE A 246 0.05 38.87 -19.86
C PHE A 246 -0.97 39.86 -19.30
N GLY A 247 -1.13 41.00 -19.99
CA GLY A 247 -2.10 42.05 -19.63
C GLY A 247 -1.62 43.02 -18.53
N PRO A 248 -2.12 44.27 -18.50
CA PRO A 248 -1.65 45.33 -17.59
C PRO A 248 -2.04 45.14 -16.11
N GLY A 249 -2.88 44.15 -15.80
CA GLY A 249 -3.39 43.89 -14.45
C GLY A 249 -2.42 43.15 -13.51
N ASN A 250 -1.28 42.65 -13.99
CA ASN A 250 -0.33 41.88 -13.15
C ASN A 250 0.44 42.78 -12.17
N ARG A 251 0.47 42.38 -10.90
CA ARG A 251 1.12 43.07 -9.79
C ARG A 251 1.89 42.09 -8.91
N ASN A 252 3.06 42.50 -8.43
CA ASN A 252 3.89 41.73 -7.50
C ASN A 252 4.09 40.25 -7.90
N ILE A 253 4.25 39.97 -9.20
CA ILE A 253 4.43 38.59 -9.69
C ILE A 253 5.87 38.17 -9.42
N ILE A 254 6.05 37.02 -8.77
CA ILE A 254 7.37 36.50 -8.41
C ILE A 254 7.61 35.22 -9.18
N PHE A 255 8.58 35.21 -10.10
CA PHE A 255 9.03 34.02 -10.80
C PHE A 255 10.47 33.71 -10.37
N LYS A 256 10.67 32.73 -9.48
CA LYS A 256 11.98 32.47 -8.85
C LYS A 256 12.45 31.02 -8.80
N SER A 257 13.75 30.79 -8.99
CA SER A 257 14.39 29.47 -8.85
C SER A 257 13.81 28.35 -9.73
N ASN A 258 13.16 28.70 -10.85
CA ASN A 258 12.58 27.73 -11.76
C ASN A 258 13.60 27.27 -12.82
N ILE A 259 13.42 26.06 -13.35
CA ILE A 259 14.18 25.52 -14.48
C ILE A 259 13.24 25.45 -15.69
N VAL A 260 13.63 26.02 -16.83
CA VAL A 260 12.87 25.98 -18.08
C VAL A 260 13.76 25.40 -19.17
N ALA A 261 13.38 24.25 -19.75
CA ALA A 261 14.22 23.50 -20.65
C ALA A 261 13.51 23.03 -21.93
N GLY A 262 14.16 23.20 -23.08
CA GLY A 262 13.76 22.53 -24.31
C GLY A 262 12.42 22.97 -24.91
N SER A 263 11.94 24.19 -24.63
CA SER A 263 10.79 24.76 -25.33
C SER A 263 11.10 24.95 -26.82
N GLY A 264 10.19 24.53 -27.70
CA GLY A 264 10.26 24.82 -29.15
C GLY A 264 10.00 26.29 -29.50
N ALA A 265 9.51 27.07 -28.53
CA ALA A 265 9.30 28.50 -28.64
C ALA A 265 10.60 29.32 -28.77
N PRO A 266 10.57 30.49 -29.41
CA PRO A 266 11.73 31.38 -29.52
C PRO A 266 12.20 31.95 -28.17
N HIS A 267 11.28 32.12 -27.20
CA HIS A 267 11.53 32.74 -25.89
C HIS A 267 11.11 31.82 -24.73
N ALA A 268 11.85 31.86 -23.63
CA ALA A 268 11.60 31.05 -22.43
C ALA A 268 10.41 31.56 -21.62
N ILE A 269 10.42 32.87 -21.37
CA ILE A 269 9.53 33.61 -20.49
C ILE A 269 9.10 34.85 -21.28
N LEU A 270 7.80 35.05 -21.45
CA LEU A 270 7.19 36.24 -22.04
C LEU A 270 6.53 37.05 -20.92
N VAL A 271 6.83 38.35 -20.85
CA VAL A 271 6.23 39.27 -19.87
C VAL A 271 5.79 40.52 -20.63
N SER A 272 4.50 40.83 -20.60
CA SER A 272 3.96 41.99 -21.31
C SER A 272 4.59 43.30 -20.81
N PRO A 273 4.75 44.33 -21.67
CA PRO A 273 5.37 45.60 -21.29
C PRO A 273 4.74 46.23 -20.05
N ASP A 274 3.42 46.16 -19.94
CA ASP A 274 2.68 46.74 -18.82
C ASP A 274 2.81 45.93 -17.51
N SER A 275 3.18 44.64 -17.59
CA SER A 275 3.49 43.78 -16.44
C SER A 275 4.95 43.86 -15.97
N SER A 276 5.85 44.34 -16.84
CA SER A 276 7.31 44.28 -16.64
C SER A 276 7.77 44.80 -15.28
N ALA A 277 7.45 46.05 -14.98
CA ALA A 277 7.82 46.75 -13.75
C ALA A 277 7.22 46.14 -12.46
N ASN A 278 6.27 45.22 -12.60
CA ASN A 278 5.59 44.54 -11.51
C ASN A 278 5.98 43.05 -11.39
N THR A 279 6.96 42.60 -12.17
CA THR A 279 7.39 41.19 -12.24
C THR A 279 8.84 41.04 -11.79
N THR A 280 9.07 40.18 -10.81
CA THR A 280 10.41 39.84 -10.30
C THR A 280 10.87 38.51 -10.88
N LEU A 281 11.98 38.51 -11.63
CA LEU A 281 12.65 37.31 -12.12
C LEU A 281 13.94 37.06 -11.31
N ASN A 282 14.04 35.94 -10.58
CA ASN A 282 15.21 35.69 -9.71
C ASN A 282 15.68 34.22 -9.68
N ASN A 283 16.96 33.93 -9.85
CA ASN A 283 17.58 32.60 -9.82
C ASN A 283 17.00 31.55 -10.79
N ASN A 284 16.31 31.98 -11.87
CA ASN A 284 15.79 31.05 -12.87
C ASN A 284 16.89 30.60 -13.84
N ILE A 285 16.79 29.35 -14.30
CA ILE A 285 17.68 28.70 -15.27
C ILE A 285 16.88 28.44 -16.56
N TYR A 286 17.39 28.87 -17.70
CA TYR A 286 16.86 28.51 -19.02
C TYR A 286 17.83 27.65 -19.84
N TYR A 287 17.27 26.74 -20.64
CA TYR A 287 17.98 25.91 -21.63
C TYR A 287 17.14 25.77 -22.91
N LYS A 288 17.68 26.14 -24.07
CA LYS A 288 16.99 26.11 -25.37
C LYS A 288 17.17 24.77 -26.10
N ALA A 289 16.11 24.21 -26.69
CA ALA A 289 16.25 23.06 -27.59
C ALA A 289 16.87 23.46 -28.94
N GLY A 290 17.81 22.65 -29.44
CA GLY A 290 18.31 22.74 -30.82
C GLY A 290 19.36 23.83 -31.11
N GLY A 291 19.90 24.52 -30.11
CA GLY A 291 21.00 25.47 -30.26
C GLY A 291 22.13 25.21 -29.25
N ILE A 292 23.35 25.66 -29.57
CA ILE A 292 24.49 25.58 -28.64
C ILE A 292 24.18 26.48 -27.42
N GLY A 293 24.50 25.98 -26.22
CA GLY A 293 23.81 26.37 -24.99
C GLY A 293 23.87 27.85 -24.61
N ALA A 294 22.69 28.44 -24.40
CA ALA A 294 22.51 29.68 -23.66
C ALA A 294 22.01 29.37 -22.25
N LEU A 295 22.92 29.27 -21.28
CA LEU A 295 22.58 29.23 -19.85
C LEU A 295 22.29 30.66 -19.39
N VAL A 296 21.01 31.01 -19.27
CA VAL A 296 20.58 32.33 -18.81
C VAL A 296 20.24 32.27 -17.32
N LEU A 297 20.98 33.01 -16.50
CA LEU A 297 20.75 33.18 -15.06
C LEU A 297 20.18 34.58 -14.78
N TYR A 298 18.89 34.66 -14.48
CA TYR A 298 18.23 35.91 -14.07
C TYR A 298 18.49 36.16 -12.59
N ASN A 299 19.57 36.85 -12.22
CA ASN A 299 19.95 37.02 -10.81
C ASN A 299 19.74 38.47 -10.32
N GLY A 300 18.82 38.67 -9.37
CA GLY A 300 18.70 39.89 -8.58
C GLY A 300 18.30 41.19 -9.31
N LEU A 301 17.73 41.14 -10.52
CA LEU A 301 17.31 42.34 -11.28
C LEU A 301 15.78 42.54 -11.24
N THR A 302 15.34 43.69 -10.73
CA THR A 302 13.98 44.20 -10.96
C THR A 302 13.98 44.90 -12.30
N TYR A 303 13.40 44.27 -13.32
CA TYR A 303 13.33 44.85 -14.66
C TYR A 303 12.25 45.94 -14.71
N THR A 304 12.57 47.08 -15.32
CA THR A 304 11.65 48.19 -15.56
C THR A 304 11.19 48.20 -17.00
N SER A 305 10.16 48.97 -17.34
CA SER A 305 9.66 49.07 -18.73
C SER A 305 10.69 49.62 -19.73
N ALA A 306 11.81 50.19 -19.27
CA ALA A 306 12.93 50.62 -20.11
C ALA A 306 13.83 49.46 -20.57
N ASP A 307 13.76 48.30 -19.91
CA ASP A 307 14.61 47.14 -20.18
C ASP A 307 14.02 46.19 -21.25
N PHE A 308 12.91 46.61 -21.89
CA PHE A 308 12.14 45.80 -22.83
C PHE A 308 12.04 46.44 -24.21
N ASN A 309 12.58 45.77 -25.23
CA ASN A 309 12.38 46.19 -26.62
C ASN A 309 11.00 45.74 -27.12
N SER A 310 10.34 46.54 -27.97
CA SER A 310 9.07 46.17 -28.59
C SER A 310 9.27 45.42 -29.91
N TYR A 311 8.50 44.35 -30.12
CA TYR A 311 8.35 43.70 -31.42
C TYR A 311 6.86 43.44 -31.67
N LYS A 312 6.41 43.75 -32.88
CA LYS A 312 5.03 43.52 -33.30
C LYS A 312 4.91 42.15 -33.94
N ASP A 313 4.14 41.25 -33.32
CA ASP A 313 3.49 40.20 -34.10
C ASP A 313 2.54 40.87 -35.10
N THR A 314 2.63 40.50 -36.38
CA THR A 314 1.75 41.02 -37.43
C THR A 314 0.48 40.19 -37.61
N SER A 315 0.31 39.11 -36.84
CA SER A 315 -0.82 38.18 -36.91
C SER A 315 -1.87 38.37 -35.81
N ARG A 316 -1.49 39.02 -34.70
CA ARG A 316 -2.37 39.53 -33.63
C ARG A 316 -2.03 41.00 -33.41
N GLN A 317 -3.01 41.88 -33.20
CA GLN A 317 -2.77 43.35 -33.23
C GLN A 317 -2.09 43.91 -31.96
N ASP A 318 -1.38 43.08 -31.21
CA ASP A 318 -0.85 43.40 -29.88
C ASP A 318 0.64 43.74 -29.95
N THR A 319 1.04 44.83 -29.27
CA THR A 319 2.44 45.20 -29.12
C THR A 319 3.06 44.47 -27.92
N GLU A 320 3.74 43.37 -28.19
CA GLU A 320 4.54 42.67 -27.20
C GLU A 320 5.91 43.35 -27.01
N SER A 321 6.42 43.32 -25.78
CA SER A 321 7.76 43.79 -25.43
C SER A 321 8.49 42.72 -24.65
N PHE A 322 9.79 42.60 -24.89
CA PHE A 322 10.61 41.44 -24.56
C PHE A 322 11.64 41.85 -23.52
N ALA A 323 11.78 41.12 -22.41
CA ALA A 323 12.92 41.34 -21.53
C ALA A 323 14.19 41.16 -22.35
N GLN A 324 15.13 42.12 -22.31
CA GLN A 324 16.42 41.91 -22.98
C GLN A 324 17.04 40.59 -22.51
N ASP A 325 17.45 39.75 -23.47
CA ASP A 325 18.23 38.55 -23.19
C ASP A 325 19.44 38.93 -22.33
N PRO A 326 19.58 38.38 -21.10
CA PRO A 326 20.76 38.63 -20.29
C PRO A 326 22.00 38.15 -21.03
N LEU A 327 22.86 39.10 -21.39
CA LEU A 327 24.22 38.95 -21.93
C LEU A 327 24.49 37.61 -22.65
N PHE A 328 24.19 37.53 -23.96
CA PHE A 328 24.56 36.38 -24.78
C PHE A 328 26.04 35.99 -24.58
N ILE A 329 26.29 34.86 -23.91
CA ILE A 329 27.58 34.18 -23.97
C ILE A 329 27.63 33.48 -25.33
N ASN A 330 28.09 34.22 -26.34
CA ASN A 330 28.13 33.72 -27.71
C ASN A 330 29.17 32.61 -27.86
N THR A 331 28.71 31.35 -27.97
CA THR A 331 29.55 30.18 -28.25
C THR A 331 29.62 29.91 -29.74
N GLU A 332 30.08 30.91 -30.51
CA GLU A 332 30.43 30.76 -31.93
C GLU A 332 31.73 29.95 -32.11
N SER A 333 31.68 28.65 -31.80
CA SER A 333 32.64 27.63 -32.23
C SER A 333 32.07 26.22 -32.05
N PRO A 334 32.18 25.33 -33.05
CA PRO A 334 31.75 23.95 -32.90
C PRO A 334 32.67 23.24 -31.89
N LEU A 335 32.11 22.79 -30.77
CA LEU A 335 32.86 22.10 -29.72
C LEU A 335 33.38 20.75 -30.23
N GLY A 336 34.70 20.66 -30.41
CA GLY A 336 35.42 19.40 -30.51
C GLY A 336 35.35 18.61 -29.19
N ALA A 337 35.72 17.33 -29.25
CA ALA A 337 35.32 16.30 -28.27
C ALA A 337 35.89 16.39 -26.84
N ASP A 338 36.58 17.48 -26.45
CA ASP A 338 37.17 17.68 -25.13
C ASP A 338 36.68 18.99 -24.49
N GLY A 339 35.60 18.92 -23.72
CA GLY A 339 34.94 20.08 -23.13
C GLY A 339 35.63 20.64 -21.89
N VAL A 340 36.40 21.72 -22.05
CA VAL A 340 36.86 22.62 -20.96
C VAL A 340 36.81 24.06 -21.44
N LEU A 341 36.10 24.95 -20.73
CA LEU A 341 36.01 26.36 -21.07
C LEU A 341 37.02 27.18 -20.23
N TRP A 342 38.05 27.70 -20.89
CA TRP A 342 38.97 28.68 -20.30
C TRP A 342 38.40 30.09 -20.42
N THR A 343 38.59 30.91 -19.39
CA THR A 343 38.43 32.37 -19.47
C THR A 343 39.80 33.04 -19.54
N SER A 344 40.04 33.83 -20.58
CA SER A 344 41.21 34.71 -20.77
C SER A 344 40.85 35.79 -21.81
N ASP A 345 41.23 37.07 -21.77
CA ASP A 345 41.81 38.00 -20.78
C ASP A 345 41.55 39.41 -21.37
N ASP A 346 41.51 40.57 -20.69
CA ASP A 346 41.63 41.02 -19.30
C ASP A 346 40.63 42.23 -19.15
N GLY A 347 40.50 43.04 -18.10
CA GLY A 347 41.25 43.15 -16.85
C GLY A 347 40.87 44.39 -16.04
N PHE A 348 40.40 44.18 -14.80
CA PHE A 348 40.51 45.18 -13.73
C PHE A 348 40.39 44.54 -12.33
N ARG A 349 41.54 44.31 -11.69
CA ARG A 349 41.67 44.11 -10.22
C ARG A 349 42.00 45.49 -9.59
N PRO A 350 42.00 45.71 -8.26
CA PRO A 350 41.75 44.80 -7.12
C PRO A 350 40.70 45.37 -6.10
N ARG A 351 40.27 44.68 -5.03
CA ARG A 351 41.03 44.43 -3.78
C ARG A 351 40.52 43.22 -2.99
N GLN A 352 41.47 42.56 -2.34
CA GLN A 352 41.30 41.33 -1.57
C GLN A 352 40.86 41.59 -0.12
N SER A 353 40.18 40.59 0.46
CA SER A 353 40.60 40.00 1.74
C SER A 353 39.99 38.61 1.94
N SER A 354 40.82 37.57 1.81
CA SER A 354 40.80 36.19 2.37
C SER A 354 39.47 35.40 2.52
N PRO A 355 39.46 34.09 2.22
CA PRO A 355 40.02 33.11 3.18
C PRO A 355 40.94 32.03 2.56
N ALA A 356 41.71 31.37 3.41
CA ALA A 356 42.61 30.29 3.05
C ALA A 356 41.99 28.90 3.33
N CYS A 357 42.09 28.01 2.34
CA CYS A 357 42.41 26.59 2.52
C CYS A 357 42.85 26.00 1.16
N GLY A 358 44.16 25.83 0.96
CA GLY A 358 44.68 24.86 -0.01
C GLY A 358 44.74 23.46 0.61
N ASN A 359 45.26 22.42 -0.04
CA ASN A 359 45.88 22.35 -1.36
C ASN A 359 45.93 20.84 -1.75
N GLY A 360 45.57 20.45 -2.97
CA GLY A 360 45.59 19.02 -3.36
C GLY A 360 45.15 18.80 -4.81
N LYS A 361 46.11 18.50 -5.69
CA LYS A 361 45.87 18.34 -7.14
C LYS A 361 45.16 17.01 -7.45
N GLY A 362 44.10 17.04 -8.26
CA GLY A 362 43.48 15.83 -8.80
C GLY A 362 42.11 16.05 -9.44
N ASN A 363 42.10 16.60 -10.67
CA ASN A 363 40.99 16.61 -11.63
C ASN A 363 39.58 16.96 -11.11
N THR A 364 39.25 18.25 -11.12
CA THR A 364 37.87 18.73 -11.01
C THR A 364 37.10 18.35 -12.28
N TYR A 365 36.34 17.26 -12.25
CA TYR A 365 35.13 17.16 -13.06
C TYR A 365 34.20 18.29 -12.63
N ILE A 366 33.69 19.09 -13.58
CA ILE A 366 32.51 19.91 -13.33
C ILE A 366 31.31 18.96 -13.30
N GLY A 367 31.14 18.28 -12.17
CA GLY A 367 29.88 17.64 -11.85
C GLY A 367 28.83 18.73 -11.66
N ALA A 368 27.67 18.58 -12.32
CA ALA A 368 26.53 19.47 -12.17
C ALA A 368 25.82 19.27 -10.82
N TYR A 369 26.57 19.40 -9.72
CA TYR A 369 26.12 19.33 -8.34
C TYR A 369 26.94 20.31 -7.48
N GLY A 370 26.29 21.40 -7.05
CA GLY A 370 26.86 22.41 -6.15
C GLY A 370 27.12 23.76 -6.86
N CYS A 371 26.56 24.89 -6.43
CA CYS A 371 25.75 25.14 -5.24
C CYS A 371 24.29 25.45 -5.62
N VAL A 372 23.41 24.48 -5.39
CA VAL A 372 22.06 24.85 -4.94
C VAL A 372 22.28 25.37 -3.52
N GLU A 373 22.09 26.66 -3.26
CA GLU A 373 21.55 27.02 -1.95
C GLU A 373 20.13 26.46 -1.94
N THR A 374 20.04 25.16 -1.59
CA THR A 374 18.84 24.69 -0.93
C THR A 374 18.67 25.67 0.21
N ILE A 375 17.54 26.37 0.27
CA ILE A 375 17.06 26.83 1.56
C ILE A 375 16.86 25.53 2.32
N ARG A 376 17.91 25.06 3.01
CA ARG A 376 17.78 23.95 3.93
C ARG A 376 16.70 24.42 4.86
N ASP A 377 15.69 23.59 5.03
CA ASP A 377 14.91 23.77 6.22
C ASP A 377 15.90 23.72 7.40
N THR A 378 15.78 24.72 8.27
CA THR A 378 16.56 24.82 9.51
C THR A 378 15.63 24.98 10.70
N ILE A 379 14.32 25.04 10.45
CA ILE A 379 13.30 25.07 11.46
C ILE A 379 12.91 23.61 11.69
N ALA A 380 12.81 23.21 12.95
CA ALA A 380 12.39 21.86 13.29
C ALA A 380 10.87 21.79 13.42
N PRO A 381 10.25 20.63 13.12
CA PRO A 381 8.85 20.40 13.43
C PRO A 381 8.50 20.70 14.89
N PHE A 382 7.25 21.06 15.14
CA PHE A 382 6.73 21.11 16.50
C PHE A 382 6.70 19.70 17.12
N PRO A 383 6.95 19.56 18.45
CA PRO A 383 6.95 18.28 19.12
C PRO A 383 5.59 17.56 18.98
N PRO A 384 5.57 16.23 18.85
CA PRO A 384 4.33 15.47 18.91
C PRO A 384 3.60 15.71 20.22
N ILE A 385 2.30 16.04 20.13
CA ILE A 385 1.43 16.27 21.30
C ILE A 385 0.45 15.12 21.50
N ALA A 386 -0.24 15.11 22.65
CA ALA A 386 -1.22 14.09 23.04
C ALA A 386 -0.67 12.65 22.95
N VAL A 387 0.60 12.45 23.35
CA VAL A 387 1.24 11.14 23.33
C VAL A 387 0.62 10.24 24.40
N VAL A 388 0.05 9.12 23.94
CA VAL A 388 -0.56 8.10 24.80
C VAL A 388 0.09 6.75 24.57
N ALA A 389 0.40 6.05 25.66
CA ALA A 389 0.86 4.66 25.62
C ALA A 389 -0.15 3.77 26.35
N GLN A 390 -0.54 2.67 25.72
CA GLN A 390 -1.51 1.71 26.24
C GLN A 390 -0.99 0.28 26.07
N ALA A 391 -0.85 -0.46 27.17
CA ALA A 391 -0.57 -1.89 27.09
C ALA A 391 -1.75 -2.62 26.42
N LEU A 392 -1.46 -3.37 25.36
CA LEU A 392 -2.46 -4.21 24.68
C LEU A 392 -2.37 -5.67 25.12
N GLY A 393 -1.33 -6.03 25.87
CA GLY A 393 -1.10 -7.38 26.37
C GLY A 393 0.13 -7.46 27.27
N TYR A 394 0.59 -8.68 27.52
CA TYR A 394 1.74 -8.97 28.38
C TYR A 394 3.10 -8.73 27.71
N SER A 395 3.13 -8.52 26.39
CA SER A 395 4.37 -8.33 25.62
C SER A 395 4.27 -7.20 24.58
N MET A 396 3.25 -6.33 24.68
CA MET A 396 2.98 -5.28 23.69
C MET A 396 2.34 -4.01 24.26
N VAL A 397 2.78 -2.86 23.75
CA VAL A 397 2.29 -1.51 24.08
C VAL A 397 2.07 -0.71 22.80
N SER A 398 0.86 -0.17 22.62
CA SER A 398 0.55 0.78 21.54
C SER A 398 0.88 2.20 22.00
N VAL A 399 1.70 2.91 21.22
CA VAL A 399 2.00 4.33 21.38
C VAL A 399 1.34 5.12 20.25
N LYS A 400 0.61 6.19 20.56
CA LYS A 400 -0.07 7.06 19.59
C LYS A 400 0.14 8.53 19.94
N TRP A 401 0.07 9.41 18.96
CA TRP A 401 0.25 10.86 19.13
C TRP A 401 -0.56 11.62 18.08
N SER A 402 -0.74 12.93 18.27
CA SER A 402 -1.27 13.82 17.22
C SER A 402 -0.18 14.15 16.21
N ALA A 403 -0.56 14.40 14.94
CA ALA A 403 0.38 14.81 13.91
C ALA A 403 1.12 16.10 14.31
N SER A 404 2.44 16.11 14.15
CA SER A 404 3.24 17.32 14.23
C SER A 404 3.00 18.23 13.02
N ILE A 405 3.20 19.53 13.22
CA ILE A 405 3.17 20.54 12.17
C ILE A 405 4.58 21.11 11.96
N ASP A 406 4.84 21.56 10.74
CA ASP A 406 6.13 22.02 10.25
C ASP A 406 5.91 23.05 9.11
N ASN A 407 6.90 23.89 8.83
CA ASN A 407 6.81 24.91 7.78
C ASN A 407 6.95 24.38 6.34
N VAL A 408 7.51 23.17 6.14
CA VAL A 408 7.57 22.52 4.82
C VAL A 408 6.83 21.18 4.83
N ALA A 409 7.24 20.24 5.68
CA ALA A 409 6.58 18.94 5.89
C ALA A 409 7.29 18.11 6.97
N VAL A 410 6.52 17.50 7.86
CA VAL A 410 7.00 16.41 8.72
C VAL A 410 7.23 15.16 7.87
N SER A 411 8.48 14.69 7.80
CA SER A 411 8.86 13.47 7.08
C SER A 411 8.64 12.20 7.92
N GLY A 412 8.58 12.33 9.25
CA GLY A 412 8.24 11.23 10.14
C GLY A 412 8.51 11.50 11.61
N TYR A 413 8.57 10.41 12.37
CA TYR A 413 8.69 10.36 13.82
C TYR A 413 9.70 9.30 14.25
N LYS A 414 10.49 9.61 15.27
CA LYS A 414 11.36 8.68 15.99
C LYS A 414 10.71 8.35 17.33
N VAL A 415 10.54 7.06 17.62
CA VAL A 415 9.92 6.56 18.86
C VAL A 415 11.01 6.01 19.77
N PHE A 416 11.02 6.49 21.02
CA PHE A 416 11.98 6.09 22.02
C PHE A 416 11.31 5.27 23.12
N ARG A 417 12.01 4.25 23.61
CA ARG A 417 11.64 3.47 24.81
C ARG A 417 12.78 3.49 25.80
N ASN A 418 12.50 3.88 27.05
CA ASN A 418 13.48 3.94 28.14
C ASN A 418 14.78 4.69 27.74
N GLY A 419 14.65 5.76 26.92
CA GLY A 419 15.75 6.58 26.42
C GLY A 419 16.46 6.07 25.16
N ALA A 420 16.13 4.89 24.62
CA ALA A 420 16.71 4.36 23.38
C ALA A 420 15.73 4.49 22.20
N GLU A 421 16.21 4.89 21.03
CA GLU A 421 15.40 4.89 19.80
C GLU A 421 15.10 3.44 19.40
N ILE A 422 13.81 3.09 19.28
CA ILE A 422 13.37 1.73 18.91
C ILE A 422 12.73 1.67 17.52
N ALA A 423 12.29 2.80 16.97
CA ALA A 423 11.71 2.86 15.64
C ALA A 423 11.73 4.26 15.03
N THR A 424 11.67 4.28 13.69
CA THR A 424 11.35 5.46 12.89
C THR A 424 10.11 5.13 12.05
N THR A 425 9.11 6.02 11.99
CA THR A 425 7.86 5.79 11.25
C THR A 425 7.30 7.10 10.66
N SER A 426 6.57 7.03 9.54
CA SER A 426 5.79 8.16 9.00
C SER A 426 4.36 8.23 9.55
N THR A 427 3.90 7.21 10.29
CA THR A 427 2.56 7.16 10.88
C THR A 427 2.50 7.79 12.26
N ILE A 428 1.35 8.36 12.65
CA ILE A 428 1.11 8.94 13.99
C ILE A 428 0.87 7.90 15.11
N SER A 429 1.41 6.70 14.93
CA SER A 429 1.32 5.60 15.88
C SER A 429 2.41 4.55 15.64
N TYR A 430 2.72 3.81 16.70
CA TYR A 430 3.68 2.71 16.71
C TYR A 430 3.23 1.64 17.72
N LEU A 431 3.35 0.36 17.35
CA LEU A 431 3.14 -0.75 18.29
C LEU A 431 4.50 -1.34 18.65
N ASP A 432 4.82 -1.29 19.94
CA ASP A 432 5.98 -1.94 20.50
C ASP A 432 5.64 -3.37 20.94
N TYR A 433 6.56 -4.31 20.71
CA TYR A 433 6.36 -5.75 20.93
C TYR A 433 7.64 -6.44 21.40
N GLY A 434 7.51 -7.68 21.88
CA GLY A 434 8.61 -8.43 22.49
C GLY A 434 8.97 -7.92 23.89
N LEU A 435 8.03 -7.22 24.54
CA LEU A 435 8.20 -6.67 25.88
C LEU A 435 8.11 -7.78 26.95
N SER A 436 8.74 -7.52 28.09
CA SER A 436 8.60 -8.38 29.27
C SER A 436 7.24 -8.16 29.93
N PRO A 437 6.60 -9.20 30.49
CA PRO A 437 5.37 -9.08 31.28
C PRO A 437 5.54 -8.25 32.55
N ASN A 438 4.44 -7.66 33.02
CA ASN A 438 4.39 -6.86 34.26
C ASN A 438 5.59 -5.90 34.42
N THR A 439 5.95 -5.23 33.32
CA THR A 439 7.13 -4.37 33.24
C THR A 439 6.72 -2.98 32.77
N ALA A 440 7.13 -1.96 33.52
CA ALA A 440 6.89 -0.57 33.16
C ALA A 440 7.87 -0.10 32.09
N TYR A 441 7.33 0.48 31.02
CA TYR A 441 8.09 1.09 29.93
C TYR A 441 7.72 2.56 29.80
N THR A 442 8.71 3.39 29.49
CA THR A 442 8.57 4.83 29.25
C THR A 442 8.77 5.14 27.78
N TYR A 443 7.95 6.02 27.22
CA TYR A 443 7.94 6.36 25.80
C TYR A 443 7.89 7.87 25.58
N TYR A 444 8.63 8.35 24.59
CA TYR A 444 8.48 9.68 24.02
C TYR A 444 8.74 9.64 22.51
N VAL A 445 8.32 10.68 21.81
CA VAL A 445 8.39 10.77 20.34
C VAL A 445 9.02 12.09 19.92
N ILE A 446 9.85 12.05 18.89
CA ILE A 446 10.45 13.21 18.22
C ILE A 446 9.98 13.22 16.77
N ALA A 447 9.47 14.35 16.28
CA ALA A 447 9.18 14.52 14.85
C ALA A 447 10.43 14.98 14.10
N PHE A 448 10.53 14.64 12.82
CA PHE A 448 11.59 15.14 11.93
C PHE A 448 11.06 15.46 10.53
N ASP A 449 11.67 16.45 9.89
CA ASP A 449 11.34 16.92 8.54
C ASP A 449 12.17 16.21 7.45
N PHE A 450 12.03 16.63 6.19
CA PHE A 450 12.83 16.10 5.09
C PHE A 450 14.32 16.56 5.14
N ALA A 451 14.62 17.68 5.80
CA ALA A 451 15.97 18.20 5.99
C ALA A 451 16.74 17.55 7.16
N GLN A 452 16.09 16.67 7.93
CA GLN A 452 16.55 16.03 9.16
C GLN A 452 16.64 16.96 10.39
N ASN A 453 15.94 18.09 10.39
CA ASN A 453 15.69 18.84 11.63
C ASN A 453 14.78 18.01 12.54
N GLN A 454 15.06 18.01 13.84
CA GLN A 454 14.33 17.22 14.84
C GLN A 454 13.65 18.13 15.84
N SER A 455 12.38 17.86 16.12
CA SER A 455 11.64 18.53 17.19
C SER A 455 12.32 18.31 18.54
N VAL A 456 11.96 19.12 19.54
CA VAL A 456 12.14 18.69 20.93
C VAL A 456 11.34 17.40 21.17
N ALA A 457 11.72 16.62 22.19
CA ALA A 457 10.94 15.44 22.57
C ALA A 457 9.54 15.84 23.05
N SER A 458 8.56 14.98 22.79
CA SER A 458 7.25 15.03 23.45
C SER A 458 7.38 14.84 24.96
N ASP A 459 6.28 15.05 25.68
CA ASP A 459 6.13 14.52 27.04
C ASP A 459 6.44 13.00 27.06
N THR A 460 7.06 12.55 28.16
CA THR A 460 7.33 11.13 28.39
C THR A 460 6.15 10.49 29.10
N ILE A 461 5.54 9.49 28.47
CA ILE A 461 4.41 8.73 29.02
C ILE A 461 4.86 7.32 29.43
N SER A 462 4.21 6.71 30.43
CA SER A 462 4.52 5.34 30.87
C SER A 462 3.36 4.38 30.64
N ALA A 463 3.67 3.13 30.27
CA ALA A 463 2.73 2.03 30.23
C ALA A 463 3.37 0.76 30.81
N THR A 464 2.61 0.04 31.65
CA THR A 464 3.02 -1.26 32.21
C THR A 464 2.35 -2.37 31.43
N THR A 465 3.12 -3.30 30.89
CA THR A 465 2.58 -4.52 30.26
C THR A 465 1.77 -5.34 31.25
N LEU A 466 0.79 -6.09 30.76
CA LEU A 466 -0.01 -6.97 31.61
C LEU A 466 0.85 -8.13 32.16
N ASP A 467 0.36 -8.80 33.20
CA ASP A 467 0.92 -10.09 33.62
C ASP A 467 0.86 -11.10 32.48
N ALA A 468 1.86 -11.98 32.40
CA ALA A 468 1.82 -13.10 31.48
C ALA A 468 0.61 -14.00 31.84
N PRO A 469 -0.14 -14.51 30.85
CA PRO A 469 -1.06 -15.60 31.14
C PRO A 469 -0.27 -16.75 31.76
N PRO A 470 -0.76 -17.38 32.84
CA PRO A 470 -0.03 -18.45 33.50
C PRO A 470 0.21 -19.59 32.50
N ILE A 471 1.48 -20.00 32.37
CA ILE A 471 1.82 -21.20 31.62
C ILE A 471 1.19 -22.39 32.37
N PRO A 472 0.43 -23.26 31.70
CA PRO A 472 -0.27 -24.33 32.41
C PRO A 472 0.70 -25.34 33.05
N GLY A 473 0.74 -25.35 34.39
CA GLY A 473 1.30 -26.47 35.16
C GLY A 473 0.44 -27.72 35.03
N GLY A 474 0.98 -28.89 35.38
CA GLY A 474 0.29 -30.19 35.27
C GLY A 474 0.45 -30.89 33.92
N ASN A 475 1.53 -30.62 33.19
CA ASN A 475 1.78 -31.24 31.88
C ASN A 475 2.28 -32.70 32.04
N VAL A 476 1.56 -33.65 31.44
CA VAL A 476 1.83 -35.10 31.48
C VAL A 476 2.58 -35.58 30.23
N LEU A 477 2.33 -34.93 29.09
CA LEU A 477 2.90 -35.29 27.80
C LEU A 477 2.98 -34.05 26.92
N ARG A 478 4.14 -33.81 26.30
CA ARG A 478 4.32 -32.75 25.30
C ARG A 478 5.15 -33.25 24.11
N LEU A 479 4.46 -33.57 23.02
CA LEU A 479 5.07 -33.98 21.75
C LEU A 479 4.95 -32.83 20.75
N SER A 480 6.06 -32.15 20.49
CA SER A 480 6.12 -31.02 19.54
C SER A 480 6.51 -31.43 18.12
N PHE A 481 6.74 -32.72 17.88
CA PHE A 481 7.17 -33.31 16.60
C PHE A 481 8.28 -32.57 15.84
N ASN A 482 9.19 -31.91 16.57
CA ASN A 482 10.32 -31.16 16.02
C ASN A 482 11.58 -32.02 15.83
N ASP A 483 11.52 -33.32 16.16
CA ASP A 483 12.63 -34.27 16.02
C ASP A 483 13.01 -34.50 14.55
N GLY A 484 12.04 -34.36 13.63
CA GLY A 484 12.21 -34.26 12.17
C GLY A 484 12.73 -35.50 11.45
N THR A 485 13.21 -36.52 12.17
CA THR A 485 13.74 -37.78 11.62
C THR A 485 13.59 -38.92 12.64
N GLY A 486 13.71 -40.17 12.16
CA GLY A 486 13.69 -41.37 13.01
C GLY A 486 12.28 -41.85 13.37
N SER A 487 12.21 -42.77 14.34
CA SER A 487 10.96 -43.45 14.75
C SER A 487 10.54 -43.12 16.18
N ILE A 488 11.07 -42.04 16.77
CA ILE A 488 10.78 -41.62 18.14
C ILE A 488 10.42 -40.13 18.13
N ALA A 489 9.29 -39.79 18.74
CA ALA A 489 8.94 -38.42 19.09
C ALA A 489 9.25 -38.17 20.58
N VAL A 490 10.00 -37.11 20.88
CA VAL A 490 10.49 -36.87 22.25
C VAL A 490 9.45 -36.14 23.10
N ASP A 491 9.20 -36.64 24.32
CA ASP A 491 8.37 -35.97 25.30
C ASP A 491 9.14 -34.87 26.03
N SER A 492 8.76 -33.63 25.75
CA SER A 492 9.32 -32.41 26.34
C SER A 492 8.60 -31.93 27.60
N SER A 493 7.63 -32.69 28.13
CA SER A 493 6.96 -32.36 29.41
C SER A 493 7.86 -32.56 30.64
N GLY A 494 8.94 -33.33 30.49
CA GLY A 494 9.84 -33.76 31.56
C GLY A 494 9.53 -35.15 32.12
N ASN A 495 8.37 -35.73 31.79
CA ASN A 495 7.95 -37.05 32.28
C ASN A 495 8.58 -38.23 31.50
N ARG A 496 9.23 -37.95 30.36
CA ARG A 496 9.92 -38.93 29.49
C ARG A 496 8.97 -39.96 28.86
N ASN A 497 7.73 -39.57 28.62
CA ASN A 497 6.70 -40.34 27.91
C ASN A 497 6.93 -40.34 26.39
N ASN A 498 8.16 -40.65 25.95
CA ASN A 498 8.54 -40.64 24.53
C ASN A 498 7.67 -41.59 23.73
N ALA A 499 7.29 -41.18 22.52
CA ALA A 499 6.37 -41.92 21.67
C ALA A 499 7.09 -42.60 20.50
N VAL A 500 6.58 -43.74 20.05
CA VAL A 500 7.09 -44.47 18.88
C VAL A 500 6.25 -44.12 17.65
N VAL A 501 6.91 -43.64 16.60
CA VAL A 501 6.29 -43.30 15.31
C VAL A 501 6.25 -44.56 14.42
N ASN A 502 5.08 -44.92 13.93
CA ASN A 502 4.84 -46.09 13.09
C ASN A 502 4.14 -45.64 11.79
N GLY A 503 4.80 -45.82 10.66
CA GLY A 503 4.31 -45.41 9.33
C GLY A 503 4.39 -43.89 9.07
N ALA A 504 3.83 -43.09 9.99
CA ALA A 504 3.68 -41.65 9.84
C ALA A 504 5.00 -40.93 9.50
N SER A 505 4.92 -39.99 8.57
CA SER A 505 6.09 -39.31 7.98
C SER A 505 6.31 -37.92 8.57
N TRP A 506 7.56 -37.53 8.81
CA TRP A 506 7.89 -36.19 9.29
C TRP A 506 7.56 -35.13 8.23
N SER A 507 6.71 -34.17 8.62
CA SER A 507 6.24 -33.08 7.77
C SER A 507 6.49 -31.72 8.45
N ARG A 508 5.93 -30.64 7.88
CA ARG A 508 6.07 -29.28 8.41
C ARG A 508 4.83 -28.87 9.20
N GLY A 509 5.02 -28.57 10.48
CA GLY A 509 3.94 -28.31 11.43
C GLY A 509 3.45 -26.87 11.52
N VAL A 510 2.59 -26.64 12.51
CA VAL A 510 2.18 -25.32 12.99
C VAL A 510 3.30 -24.63 13.79
N ILE A 511 4.20 -25.40 14.41
CA ILE A 511 5.57 -24.99 14.75
C ILE A 511 6.51 -25.93 13.98
N ASP A 512 7.62 -25.42 13.45
CA ASP A 512 8.69 -26.17 12.76
C ASP A 512 8.33 -27.53 12.11
N GLY A 513 8.30 -28.65 12.86
CA GLY A 513 7.98 -30.01 12.38
C GLY A 513 6.58 -30.52 12.76
N ALA A 514 6.10 -31.57 12.10
CA ALA A 514 4.87 -32.30 12.42
C ALA A 514 4.99 -33.76 11.97
N LEU A 515 3.94 -34.55 12.20
CA LEU A 515 3.78 -35.86 11.57
C LEU A 515 2.57 -35.85 10.63
N SER A 516 2.77 -36.39 9.42
CA SER A 516 1.76 -36.63 8.40
C SER A 516 1.31 -38.08 8.44
N PHE A 517 0.00 -38.28 8.41
CA PHE A 517 -0.69 -39.56 8.49
C PHE A 517 -1.51 -39.76 7.20
N ASP A 518 -1.36 -40.90 6.54
CA ASP A 518 -1.92 -41.19 5.23
C ASP A 518 -3.41 -41.61 5.24
N GLY A 519 -3.90 -42.07 6.39
CA GLY A 519 -5.24 -42.58 6.62
C GLY A 519 -5.42 -44.09 6.41
N LEU A 520 -4.34 -44.87 6.31
CA LEU A 520 -4.36 -46.31 6.06
C LEU A 520 -3.89 -47.15 7.24
N ASP A 521 -2.66 -46.93 7.73
CA ASP A 521 -2.09 -47.67 8.88
C ASP A 521 -1.17 -46.84 9.81
N ASP A 522 -0.96 -45.55 9.52
CA ASP A 522 -0.10 -44.65 10.29
C ASP A 522 -0.57 -44.37 11.73
N TYR A 523 0.34 -44.44 12.71
CA TYR A 523 0.08 -43.99 14.08
C TYR A 523 1.34 -43.66 14.88
N VAL A 524 1.16 -42.88 15.95
CA VAL A 524 2.15 -42.72 17.01
C VAL A 524 1.62 -43.38 18.28
N GLU A 525 2.47 -44.16 18.96
CA GLU A 525 2.14 -44.85 20.20
C GLU A 525 2.97 -44.30 21.36
N VAL A 526 2.31 -43.75 22.37
CA VAL A 526 2.94 -43.46 23.66
C VAL A 526 2.77 -44.72 24.53
N PRO A 527 3.86 -45.39 24.94
CA PRO A 527 3.80 -46.56 25.81
C PRO A 527 3.06 -46.24 27.11
N ASN A 528 2.39 -47.23 27.68
CA ASN A 528 1.65 -47.03 28.92
C ASN A 528 2.62 -46.65 30.06
N SER A 529 2.26 -45.61 30.83
CA SER A 529 3.03 -45.09 31.96
C SER A 529 2.08 -44.53 33.03
N SER A 530 2.52 -44.53 34.28
CA SER A 530 1.66 -44.14 35.42
C SER A 530 1.11 -42.72 35.33
N GLY A 531 1.73 -41.81 34.58
CA GLY A 531 1.20 -40.47 34.34
C GLY A 531 0.03 -40.45 33.36
N ILE A 532 0.06 -41.28 32.32
CA ILE A 532 -1.01 -41.42 31.34
C ILE A 532 -2.19 -42.21 31.93
N GLU A 533 -1.94 -43.16 32.83
CA GLU A 533 -2.99 -43.94 33.52
C GLU A 533 -3.90 -43.10 34.45
N MET A 534 -3.40 -41.98 34.98
CA MET A 534 -4.12 -41.14 35.95
C MET A 534 -5.27 -40.30 35.35
N LEU A 535 -5.42 -40.29 34.02
CA LEU A 535 -6.38 -39.50 33.24
C LEU A 535 -7.83 -40.03 33.31
N SER A 536 -8.18 -40.74 34.38
CA SER A 536 -9.55 -41.19 34.69
C SER A 536 -10.40 -40.10 35.37
N ASN A 537 -9.77 -39.06 35.92
CA ASN A 537 -10.41 -37.89 36.55
C ASN A 537 -10.43 -36.69 35.58
N SER A 538 -10.19 -35.47 36.07
CA SER A 538 -10.12 -34.28 35.21
C SER A 538 -8.84 -34.30 34.37
N PHE A 539 -8.91 -33.84 33.13
CA PHE A 539 -7.76 -33.69 32.24
C PHE A 539 -8.07 -32.74 31.08
N SER A 540 -7.02 -32.33 30.35
CA SER A 540 -7.15 -31.60 29.09
C SER A 540 -6.22 -32.18 28.03
N ILE A 541 -6.69 -32.24 26.77
CA ILE A 541 -5.91 -32.65 25.60
C ILE A 541 -5.91 -31.51 24.60
N GLU A 542 -4.73 -31.12 24.15
CA GLU A 542 -4.47 -30.16 23.07
C GLU A 542 -3.84 -30.90 21.88
N ALA A 543 -4.28 -30.56 20.67
CA ALA A 543 -3.57 -30.92 19.44
C ALA A 543 -3.81 -29.84 18.37
N TRP A 544 -2.80 -29.58 17.54
CA TRP A 544 -2.99 -28.92 16.26
C TRP A 544 -3.19 -29.96 15.16
N VAL A 545 -4.14 -29.74 14.26
CA VAL A 545 -4.44 -30.68 13.17
C VAL A 545 -4.67 -29.97 11.85
N ARG A 546 -4.26 -30.60 10.75
CA ARG A 546 -4.60 -30.23 9.38
C ARG A 546 -5.14 -31.43 8.64
N VAL A 547 -6.42 -31.41 8.27
CA VAL A 547 -7.06 -32.54 7.54
C VAL A 547 -6.70 -32.46 6.06
N SER A 548 -6.19 -33.55 5.49
CA SER A 548 -5.81 -33.64 4.06
C SER A 548 -6.85 -34.34 3.19
N GLY A 549 -7.89 -34.91 3.79
CA GLY A 549 -9.06 -35.42 3.07
C GLY A 549 -10.02 -36.18 3.99
N PHE A 550 -11.27 -36.33 3.59
CA PHE A 550 -12.28 -37.04 4.39
C PHE A 550 -12.39 -38.51 3.94
N GLY A 551 -12.15 -39.43 4.88
CA GLY A 551 -12.49 -40.85 4.74
C GLY A 551 -13.96 -41.13 5.11
N THR A 552 -14.46 -42.30 4.70
CA THR A 552 -15.82 -42.79 5.02
C THR A 552 -15.96 -43.37 6.44
N GLN A 553 -14.88 -43.36 7.22
CA GLN A 553 -14.82 -43.81 8.61
C GLN A 553 -14.44 -42.64 9.54
N ASN A 554 -14.49 -42.88 10.86
CA ASN A 554 -13.99 -41.92 11.84
C ASN A 554 -12.46 -41.84 11.74
N ASP A 555 -11.89 -40.72 12.18
CA ASP A 555 -10.44 -40.54 12.21
C ASP A 555 -9.96 -40.30 13.65
N GLY A 556 -8.90 -41.00 14.02
CA GLY A 556 -8.32 -40.98 15.35
C GLY A 556 -7.27 -39.88 15.51
N ILE A 557 -7.56 -38.79 16.22
CA ILE A 557 -6.55 -37.72 16.41
C ILE A 557 -5.70 -38.03 17.65
N VAL A 558 -6.31 -38.09 18.84
CA VAL A 558 -5.67 -38.51 20.10
C VAL A 558 -6.64 -39.40 20.88
N PHE A 559 -6.23 -40.60 21.24
CA PHE A 559 -7.07 -41.63 21.85
C PHE A 559 -6.37 -42.38 22.98
N TYR A 560 -7.08 -42.55 24.08
CA TYR A 560 -6.71 -43.49 25.14
C TYR A 560 -7.75 -44.59 25.26
N ASN A 561 -7.28 -45.84 25.19
CA ASN A 561 -8.09 -47.05 25.07
C ASN A 561 -9.06 -47.07 23.88
N ASP A 562 -9.83 -48.15 23.76
CA ASP A 562 -10.93 -48.23 22.82
C ASP A 562 -12.18 -47.58 23.43
N ILE A 563 -12.50 -46.38 22.97
CA ILE A 563 -13.69 -45.64 23.42
C ILE A 563 -15.01 -46.41 23.17
N TRP A 564 -15.06 -47.40 22.27
CA TRP A 564 -16.27 -48.23 22.12
C TRP A 564 -16.49 -49.22 23.26
N SER A 565 -15.44 -49.56 24.02
CA SER A 565 -15.55 -50.27 25.30
C SER A 565 -15.49 -49.31 26.50
N SER A 566 -14.39 -48.60 26.69
CA SER A 566 -14.17 -47.57 27.72
C SER A 566 -12.88 -46.82 27.40
N GLY A 567 -12.93 -45.50 27.29
CA GLY A 567 -11.82 -44.67 26.84
C GLY A 567 -12.24 -43.22 26.59
N TYR A 568 -11.28 -42.40 26.17
CA TYR A 568 -11.52 -41.03 25.76
C TYR A 568 -10.75 -40.71 24.48
N GLY A 569 -11.19 -39.67 23.76
CA GLY A 569 -10.46 -39.22 22.59
C GLY A 569 -10.99 -37.96 21.94
N LEU A 570 -10.09 -37.34 21.18
CA LEU A 570 -10.31 -36.24 20.25
C LEU A 570 -10.32 -36.84 18.84
N MET A 571 -11.36 -36.58 18.04
CA MET A 571 -11.59 -37.34 16.80
C MET A 571 -12.44 -36.62 15.76
N ARG A 572 -12.39 -37.08 14.51
CA ARG A 572 -13.32 -36.68 13.44
C ARG A 572 -14.42 -37.73 13.28
N TYR A 573 -15.68 -37.30 13.15
CA TYR A 573 -16.81 -38.20 12.87
C TYR A 573 -17.02 -38.41 11.37
N SER A 574 -17.26 -39.66 10.98
CA SER A 574 -17.16 -40.16 9.59
C SER A 574 -18.03 -39.42 8.59
N ASN A 575 -19.32 -39.29 8.91
CA ASN A 575 -20.35 -38.95 7.93
C ASN A 575 -20.56 -37.44 7.75
N THR A 576 -19.91 -36.61 8.58
CA THR A 576 -20.11 -35.15 8.60
C THR A 576 -18.80 -34.35 8.68
N GLY A 577 -17.66 -35.02 8.88
CA GLY A 577 -16.36 -34.36 9.01
C GLY A 577 -16.19 -33.57 10.31
N ILE A 578 -17.17 -33.61 11.22
CA ILE A 578 -17.19 -32.81 12.44
C ILE A 578 -16.13 -33.30 13.43
N PHE A 579 -15.35 -32.40 14.02
CA PHE A 579 -14.52 -32.71 15.17
C PHE A 579 -15.35 -32.86 16.45
N GLN A 580 -15.00 -33.83 17.29
CA GLN A 580 -15.63 -34.07 18.59
C GLN A 580 -14.62 -34.49 19.64
N PHE A 581 -14.97 -34.23 20.90
CA PHE A 581 -14.29 -34.75 22.08
C PHE A 581 -15.25 -35.60 22.90
N CYS A 582 -14.77 -36.75 23.40
CA CYS A 582 -15.59 -37.74 24.09
C CYS A 582 -14.85 -38.41 25.25
N SER A 583 -15.59 -38.68 26.32
CA SER A 583 -15.24 -39.61 27.41
C SER A 583 -16.36 -40.66 27.53
N LYS A 584 -16.02 -41.95 27.61
CA LYS A 584 -17.02 -43.03 27.65
C LYS A 584 -16.55 -44.21 28.52
N ASP A 585 -17.49 -44.80 29.25
CA ASP A 585 -17.32 -46.11 29.89
C ASP A 585 -18.35 -47.11 29.36
N SER A 586 -18.39 -48.33 29.91
CA SER A 586 -19.32 -49.39 29.50
C SER A 586 -20.81 -49.07 29.68
N SER A 587 -21.14 -47.96 30.37
CA SER A 587 -22.49 -47.56 30.76
C SER A 587 -22.87 -46.12 30.36
N LYS A 588 -21.89 -45.21 30.19
CA LYS A 588 -22.09 -43.77 30.02
C LYS A 588 -21.31 -43.26 28.81
N THR A 589 -21.91 -42.38 28.01
CA THR A 589 -21.28 -41.76 26.83
C THR A 589 -21.36 -40.24 26.90
N ASN A 590 -20.25 -39.60 27.24
CA ASN A 590 -20.13 -38.16 27.45
C ASN A 590 -19.32 -37.54 26.30
N CYS A 591 -19.99 -37.36 25.16
CA CYS A 591 -19.47 -36.67 23.97
C CYS A 591 -20.04 -35.26 23.83
N VAL A 592 -19.24 -34.35 23.29
CA VAL A 592 -19.68 -33.08 22.70
C VAL A 592 -19.55 -33.16 21.18
N SER A 593 -20.68 -33.30 20.49
CA SER A 593 -20.74 -33.48 19.03
C SER A 593 -22.11 -33.06 18.44
N GLN A 594 -22.36 -33.38 17.17
CA GLN A 594 -23.51 -32.95 16.36
C GLN A 594 -24.89 -33.04 17.04
N TYR A 595 -25.12 -34.01 17.93
CA TYR A 595 -26.37 -34.14 18.70
C TYR A 595 -26.61 -33.02 19.73
N SER A 596 -25.63 -32.13 19.92
CA SER A 596 -25.69 -30.93 20.78
C SER A 596 -26.02 -29.64 20.02
N GLY A 597 -26.23 -29.70 18.70
CA GLY A 597 -26.73 -28.57 17.90
C GLY A 597 -25.70 -27.61 17.27
N GLY A 598 -24.39 -27.91 17.31
CA GLY A 598 -23.38 -27.01 16.72
C GLY A 598 -21.99 -27.65 16.54
N GLY A 599 -21.83 -28.50 15.53
CA GLY A 599 -20.52 -29.10 15.21
C GLY A 599 -19.68 -28.24 14.26
N PHE A 600 -18.36 -28.36 14.35
CA PHE A 600 -17.41 -27.71 13.44
C PHE A 600 -16.82 -28.70 12.45
N THR A 601 -17.02 -28.46 11.15
CA THR A 601 -16.38 -29.20 10.05
C THR A 601 -15.17 -28.41 9.55
N PRO A 602 -13.96 -28.99 9.53
CA PRO A 602 -12.74 -28.30 9.10
C PRO A 602 -12.69 -28.12 7.58
N ASN A 603 -12.01 -27.07 7.11
CA ASN A 603 -11.56 -26.97 5.74
C ASN A 603 -10.35 -27.89 5.51
N ILE A 604 -10.32 -28.57 4.36
CA ILE A 604 -9.15 -29.37 3.95
C ILE A 604 -7.95 -28.44 3.76
N GLY A 605 -6.78 -28.84 4.27
CA GLY A 605 -5.53 -28.09 4.16
C GLY A 605 -5.35 -26.95 5.19
N GLN A 606 -6.36 -26.65 6.01
CA GLN A 606 -6.27 -25.64 7.07
C GLN A 606 -5.84 -26.28 8.40
N TRP A 607 -4.96 -25.60 9.14
CA TRP A 607 -4.60 -25.94 10.52
C TRP A 607 -5.66 -25.43 11.50
N TYR A 608 -5.98 -26.25 12.50
CA TYR A 608 -6.90 -25.93 13.61
C TYR A 608 -6.28 -26.31 14.95
N HIS A 609 -6.47 -25.46 15.95
CA HIS A 609 -6.13 -25.77 17.34
C HIS A 609 -7.34 -26.38 18.04
N LEU A 610 -7.22 -27.61 18.51
CA LEU A 610 -8.31 -28.34 19.16
C LEU A 610 -7.96 -28.61 20.62
N VAL A 611 -8.86 -28.25 21.54
CA VAL A 611 -8.71 -28.57 22.96
C VAL A 611 -9.95 -29.25 23.52
N GLY A 612 -9.81 -30.48 23.99
CA GLY A 612 -10.84 -31.22 24.72
C GLY A 612 -10.55 -31.22 26.21
N ILE A 613 -11.53 -30.87 27.04
CA ILE A 613 -11.38 -30.76 28.50
C ILE A 613 -12.45 -31.61 29.19
N LYS A 614 -12.03 -32.42 30.15
CA LYS A 614 -12.90 -33.09 31.12
C LYS A 614 -12.62 -32.51 32.50
N ASP A 615 -13.65 -32.02 33.17
CA ASP A 615 -13.60 -31.65 34.59
C ASP A 615 -14.49 -32.59 35.41
N ALA A 616 -13.87 -33.55 36.09
CA ALA A 616 -14.55 -34.61 36.83
C ALA A 616 -14.60 -34.31 38.34
N LYS A 617 -15.81 -34.30 38.88
CA LYS A 617 -16.13 -34.13 40.31
C LYS A 617 -16.21 -35.51 40.97
N GLU A 618 -16.85 -35.63 42.14
CA GLU A 618 -17.03 -36.93 42.82
C GLU A 618 -17.92 -37.88 42.01
N THR A 619 -19.10 -37.40 41.58
CA THR A 619 -20.14 -38.22 40.92
C THR A 619 -20.50 -37.74 39.52
N THR A 620 -20.14 -36.51 39.15
CA THR A 620 -20.42 -35.90 37.84
C THR A 620 -19.15 -35.48 37.11
N GLU A 621 -19.27 -35.17 35.82
CA GLU A 621 -18.23 -34.54 35.03
C GLU A 621 -18.82 -33.51 34.04
N ASP A 622 -18.03 -32.48 33.76
CA ASP A 622 -18.29 -31.47 32.76
C ASP A 622 -17.31 -31.67 31.60
N ILE A 623 -17.79 -31.56 30.36
CA ILE A 623 -17.01 -31.74 29.14
C ILE A 623 -17.06 -30.45 28.32
N TYR A 624 -15.90 -29.95 27.91
CA TYR A 624 -15.75 -28.77 27.05
C TYR A 624 -14.92 -29.10 25.82
N PHE A 625 -15.21 -28.44 24.70
CA PHE A 625 -14.45 -28.54 23.47
C PHE A 625 -14.26 -27.17 22.84
N TYR A 626 -13.00 -26.82 22.58
CA TYR A 626 -12.56 -25.56 22.02
C TYR A 626 -11.95 -25.76 20.64
N VAL A 627 -12.15 -24.78 19.76
CA VAL A 627 -11.49 -24.67 18.45
C VAL A 627 -10.89 -23.27 18.35
N ASP A 628 -9.62 -23.16 17.95
CA ASP A 628 -8.90 -21.89 17.74
C ASP A 628 -8.99 -20.93 18.94
N GLY A 629 -8.81 -21.49 20.14
CA GLY A 629 -8.88 -20.76 21.41
C GLY A 629 -10.29 -20.37 21.89
N GLN A 630 -11.35 -20.67 21.13
CA GLN A 630 -12.75 -20.34 21.46
C GLN A 630 -13.54 -21.58 21.90
N LEU A 631 -14.41 -21.42 22.90
CA LEU A 631 -15.30 -22.50 23.35
C LEU A 631 -16.36 -22.76 22.27
N LEU A 632 -16.33 -23.94 21.66
CA LEU A 632 -17.29 -24.34 20.63
C LEU A 632 -18.54 -24.99 21.27
N LEU A 633 -18.33 -25.98 22.14
CA LEU A 633 -19.40 -26.72 22.81
C LEU A 633 -19.02 -27.07 24.25
N SER A 634 -20.03 -27.20 25.10
CA SER A 634 -19.89 -27.81 26.43
C SER A 634 -21.14 -28.61 26.82
N ARG A 635 -20.96 -29.58 27.73
CA ARG A 635 -22.03 -30.30 28.41
C ARG A 635 -21.64 -30.49 29.86
N THR A 636 -22.48 -30.04 30.78
CA THR A 636 -22.21 -30.04 32.23
C THR A 636 -23.16 -30.97 32.99
N GLY A 637 -22.78 -31.37 34.20
CA GLY A 637 -23.58 -32.20 35.09
C GLY A 637 -23.77 -33.65 34.62
N LEU A 638 -22.90 -34.15 33.75
CA LEU A 638 -23.02 -35.51 33.22
C LEU A 638 -22.61 -36.53 34.28
N PRO A 639 -23.19 -37.76 34.31
CA PRO A 639 -22.71 -38.82 35.19
C PRO A 639 -21.24 -39.16 34.89
N LYS A 640 -20.38 -39.19 35.92
CA LYS A 640 -18.92 -39.38 35.77
C LYS A 640 -18.59 -40.72 35.10
N THR A 641 -17.76 -40.68 34.06
CA THR A 641 -17.26 -41.86 33.36
C THR A 641 -16.06 -42.46 34.09
N SER A 642 -16.09 -43.79 34.26
CA SER A 642 -15.04 -44.56 34.94
C SER A 642 -14.18 -45.28 33.90
N ILE A 643 -13.10 -44.64 33.46
CA ILE A 643 -12.20 -45.19 32.45
C ILE A 643 -11.12 -46.03 33.18
N PRO A 644 -11.00 -47.34 32.89
CA PRO A 644 -9.97 -48.17 33.51
C PRO A 644 -8.57 -47.82 32.98
N ALA A 645 -7.55 -48.07 33.80
CA ALA A 645 -6.17 -48.16 33.31
C ALA A 645 -6.09 -49.23 32.21
N GLY A 646 -5.31 -49.00 31.15
CA GLY A 646 -5.36 -49.85 29.97
C GLY A 646 -4.17 -49.73 29.03
N SER A 647 -4.46 -49.91 27.74
CA SER A 647 -3.47 -49.88 26.65
C SER A 647 -2.89 -48.48 26.39
N SER A 648 -1.80 -48.45 25.61
CA SER A 648 -1.14 -47.23 25.11
C SER A 648 -2.08 -46.11 24.65
N LEU A 649 -1.66 -44.86 24.87
CA LEU A 649 -2.24 -43.72 24.16
C LEU A 649 -1.80 -43.76 22.68
N ARG A 650 -2.76 -43.61 21.76
CA ARG A 650 -2.54 -43.57 20.31
C ARG A 650 -2.85 -42.19 19.76
N ILE A 651 -2.03 -41.76 18.81
CA ILE A 651 -2.19 -40.52 18.04
C ILE A 651 -2.24 -40.94 16.56
N GLY A 652 -3.11 -40.31 15.78
CA GLY A 652 -3.32 -40.69 14.37
C GLY A 652 -4.15 -41.97 14.16
N SER A 653 -4.54 -42.70 15.20
CA SER A 653 -5.46 -43.85 15.09
C SER A 653 -6.21 -44.15 16.39
N GLN A 654 -7.27 -44.97 16.31
CA GLN A 654 -7.91 -45.63 17.45
C GLN A 654 -7.67 -47.15 17.37
N LYS A 655 -6.57 -47.65 17.94
CA LYS A 655 -6.28 -49.09 18.16
C LYS A 655 -6.57 -49.97 16.92
N ASN A 656 -5.67 -49.89 15.94
CA ASN A 656 -5.68 -50.64 14.68
C ASN A 656 -6.87 -50.36 13.74
N ARG A 657 -7.57 -49.24 13.95
CA ARG A 657 -8.64 -48.72 13.06
C ARG A 657 -8.72 -47.20 13.16
N PHE A 658 -9.55 -46.60 12.30
CA PHE A 658 -9.83 -45.15 12.30
C PHE A 658 -8.56 -44.31 12.19
N TYR A 659 -7.78 -44.56 11.14
CA TYR A 659 -6.52 -43.86 10.89
C TYR A 659 -6.79 -42.44 10.37
N PHE A 660 -6.05 -41.46 10.88
CA PHE A 660 -6.19 -40.06 10.51
C PHE A 660 -5.53 -39.77 9.16
N ARG A 661 -6.17 -38.90 8.36
CA ARG A 661 -5.64 -38.47 7.06
C ARG A 661 -5.34 -36.98 7.07
N GLY A 662 -4.09 -36.64 7.36
CA GLY A 662 -3.65 -35.27 7.56
C GLY A 662 -2.41 -35.15 8.43
N ASP A 663 -2.08 -33.94 8.84
CA ASP A 663 -0.96 -33.66 9.75
C ASP A 663 -1.46 -33.40 11.18
N ILE A 664 -0.67 -33.83 12.18
CA ILE A 664 -0.90 -33.53 13.60
C ILE A 664 0.38 -32.92 14.18
N ASP A 665 0.24 -31.92 15.06
CA ASP A 665 1.35 -31.18 15.68
C ASP A 665 1.03 -30.71 17.13
N GLU A 666 2.08 -30.36 17.88
CA GLU A 666 2.05 -29.63 19.16
C GLU A 666 1.09 -30.22 20.22
N ILE A 667 1.09 -31.55 20.33
CA ILE A 667 0.22 -32.32 21.22
C ILE A 667 0.63 -32.13 22.67
N LYS A 668 -0.34 -31.76 23.52
CA LYS A 668 -0.14 -31.61 24.97
C LYS A 668 -1.26 -32.28 25.75
N ILE A 669 -0.92 -32.94 26.86
CA ILE A 669 -1.90 -33.51 27.79
C ILE A 669 -1.62 -32.99 29.19
N TYR A 670 -2.68 -32.59 29.89
CA TYR A 670 -2.64 -32.04 31.23
C TYR A 670 -3.48 -32.87 32.20
N ASP A 671 -3.00 -33.08 33.42
CA ASP A 671 -3.65 -33.86 34.50
C ASP A 671 -4.83 -33.14 35.20
N ARG A 672 -5.32 -32.06 34.58
CA ARG A 672 -6.32 -31.15 35.15
C ARG A 672 -7.12 -30.44 34.06
N PRO A 673 -8.23 -29.74 34.39
CA PRO A 673 -8.90 -28.90 33.43
C PRO A 673 -8.10 -27.59 33.22
N LEU A 674 -7.99 -27.16 31.97
CA LEU A 674 -7.47 -25.84 31.61
C LEU A 674 -8.56 -24.79 31.74
N SER A 675 -8.19 -23.60 32.19
CA SER A 675 -9.07 -22.42 32.16
C SER A 675 -9.19 -21.84 30.74
N PRO A 676 -10.26 -21.09 30.41
CA PRO A 676 -10.39 -20.42 29.12
C PRO A 676 -9.19 -19.50 28.78
N GLN A 677 -8.61 -18.86 29.79
CA GLN A 677 -7.43 -18.00 29.69
C GLN A 677 -6.17 -18.79 29.31
N GLU A 678 -6.03 -20.02 29.79
CA GLU A 678 -4.93 -20.91 29.42
C GLU A 678 -5.10 -21.46 27.99
N VAL A 679 -6.32 -21.85 27.61
CA VAL A 679 -6.63 -22.33 26.26
C VAL A 679 -6.33 -21.27 25.20
N ILE A 680 -6.76 -20.02 25.41
CA ILE A 680 -6.47 -18.91 24.48
C ILE A 680 -4.99 -18.50 24.51
N ALA A 681 -4.27 -18.70 25.63
CA ALA A 681 -2.83 -18.47 25.70
C ALA A 681 -2.03 -19.52 24.91
N LEU A 682 -2.42 -20.80 24.98
CA LEU A 682 -1.82 -21.88 24.19
C LEU A 682 -2.01 -21.63 22.69
N PHE A 683 -3.22 -21.26 22.25
CA PHE A 683 -3.51 -20.87 20.86
C PHE A 683 -2.61 -19.73 20.38
N ARG A 684 -2.46 -18.66 21.19
CA ARG A 684 -1.66 -17.47 20.86
C ARG A 684 -0.15 -17.68 20.97
N GLY A 685 0.31 -18.60 21.81
CA GLY A 685 1.73 -18.91 21.97
C GLY A 685 2.36 -19.44 20.67
N VAL A 686 1.58 -20.22 19.92
CA VAL A 686 2.00 -20.79 18.63
C VAL A 686 2.03 -19.75 17.50
N THR A 687 1.09 -18.79 17.49
CA THR A 687 1.05 -17.76 16.44
C THR A 687 2.13 -16.68 16.62
N ALA A 688 2.65 -16.49 17.83
CA ALA A 688 3.75 -15.55 18.11
C ALA A 688 5.14 -16.07 17.69
N SER A 689 5.38 -17.39 17.70
CA SER A 689 6.72 -17.96 17.47
C SER A 689 7.15 -18.04 16.00
N LYS A 690 6.23 -17.88 15.04
CA LYS A 690 6.53 -18.00 13.60
C LYS A 690 6.80 -16.70 12.85
N CYS A 691 6.66 -15.53 13.49
CA CYS A 691 6.85 -14.25 12.81
C CYS A 691 7.70 -13.25 13.58
N SER A 692 8.99 -13.17 13.24
CA SER A 692 9.94 -12.23 13.86
C SER A 692 9.80 -10.77 13.40
N ILE A 693 8.87 -10.46 12.49
CA ILE A 693 8.55 -9.08 12.08
C ILE A 693 7.04 -8.94 11.86
N VAL A 694 6.32 -8.47 12.89
CA VAL A 694 4.97 -7.94 12.72
C VAL A 694 5.07 -6.42 12.59
N LYS A 695 5.02 -5.93 11.35
CA LYS A 695 4.89 -4.49 11.07
C LYS A 695 3.42 -4.10 11.19
N THR A 696 3.08 -3.15 12.06
CA THR A 696 1.70 -2.66 12.20
C THR A 696 1.24 -1.78 11.05
N GLY A 697 -0.05 -1.87 10.73
CA GLY A 697 -0.70 -1.24 9.57
C GLY A 697 -1.34 -2.24 8.60
N ILE A 698 -1.09 -3.54 8.79
CA ILE A 698 -1.54 -4.61 7.90
C ILE A 698 -2.87 -5.19 8.41
N SER A 699 -3.90 -5.16 7.55
CA SER A 699 -5.22 -5.74 7.85
C SER A 699 -5.18 -7.27 7.94
N ALA A 700 -6.13 -7.90 8.64
CA ALA A 700 -6.20 -9.35 8.87
C ALA A 700 -6.30 -10.20 7.57
N ILE A 701 -6.61 -9.58 6.44
CA ILE A 701 -6.63 -10.17 5.09
C ILE A 701 -5.26 -10.20 4.37
N TYR A 702 -4.25 -9.50 4.89
CA TYR A 702 -2.89 -9.41 4.32
C TYR A 702 -1.83 -10.10 5.17
N ILE A 703 -2.28 -10.83 6.21
CA ILE A 703 -1.48 -11.80 6.95
C ILE A 703 -1.97 -13.20 6.60
N ASN A 704 -1.05 -14.15 6.48
CA ASN A 704 -1.44 -15.55 6.30
C ASN A 704 -2.04 -16.14 7.60
N VAL A 705 -2.53 -17.38 7.54
CA VAL A 705 -3.13 -18.09 8.70
C VAL A 705 -2.16 -18.30 9.88
N PHE A 706 -0.87 -17.96 9.72
CA PHE A 706 0.16 -18.01 10.76
C PHE A 706 0.59 -16.60 11.24
N GLY A 707 -0.15 -15.54 10.88
CA GLY A 707 0.09 -14.17 11.33
C GLY A 707 1.18 -13.40 10.58
N CYS A 708 1.73 -13.94 9.49
CA CYS A 708 2.85 -13.32 8.77
C CYS A 708 2.43 -12.46 7.57
N PRO A 709 3.06 -11.29 7.33
CA PRO A 709 2.81 -10.45 6.16
C PRO A 709 3.01 -11.21 4.84
N VAL A 710 2.03 -11.12 3.94
CA VAL A 710 2.16 -11.59 2.56
C VAL A 710 2.91 -10.52 1.75
N PRO A 711 3.99 -10.87 1.01
CA PRO A 711 4.68 -9.90 0.15
C PRO A 711 3.76 -9.30 -0.90
N ILE A 712 3.84 -7.98 -1.12
CA ILE A 712 3.06 -7.28 -2.14
C ILE A 712 3.97 -6.98 -3.33
N ALA A 713 3.67 -7.60 -4.48
CA ALA A 713 4.21 -7.20 -5.76
C ALA A 713 3.31 -6.11 -6.38
N ALA A 714 3.79 -4.87 -6.42
CA ALA A 714 3.03 -3.73 -6.94
C ALA A 714 3.40 -3.42 -8.40
N LYS A 715 2.51 -3.81 -9.33
CA LYS A 715 2.56 -3.61 -10.80
C LYS A 715 3.76 -4.24 -11.53
N PHE A 716 3.50 -4.74 -12.74
CA PHE A 716 4.53 -5.14 -13.70
C PHE A 716 5.06 -3.89 -14.42
N ASP A 717 6.33 -3.53 -14.20
CA ASP A 717 7.00 -2.45 -14.94
C ASP A 717 7.18 -2.79 -16.43
N ILE A 718 7.23 -4.08 -16.77
CA ILE A 718 7.43 -4.60 -18.12
C ILE A 718 6.13 -5.28 -18.58
N LYS A 719 5.27 -4.50 -19.24
CA LYS A 719 4.22 -4.98 -20.16
C LYS A 719 4.65 -4.56 -21.57
N PRO A 720 4.80 -5.48 -22.54
CA PRO A 720 5.10 -5.12 -23.92
C PRO A 720 4.01 -4.20 -24.50
N ASP A 721 4.39 -3.20 -25.29
CA ASP A 721 3.41 -2.39 -26.03
C ASP A 721 2.96 -3.15 -27.28
N PHE A 722 1.84 -3.86 -27.13
CA PHE A 722 1.21 -4.64 -28.19
C PHE A 722 0.57 -3.79 -29.31
N ASN A 723 0.56 -2.45 -29.20
CA ASN A 723 0.24 -1.59 -30.36
C ASN A 723 1.44 -1.39 -31.29
N ALA A 724 2.66 -1.45 -30.75
CA ALA A 724 3.91 -1.20 -31.49
C ALA A 724 4.72 -2.47 -31.80
N THR A 725 4.37 -3.60 -31.17
CA THR A 725 5.12 -4.87 -31.25
C THR A 725 4.45 -5.86 -32.20
N ASP A 726 5.17 -6.36 -33.21
CA ASP A 726 4.73 -7.49 -34.02
C ASP A 726 4.81 -8.79 -33.20
N ILE A 727 3.65 -9.23 -32.71
CA ILE A 727 3.48 -10.43 -31.88
C ILE A 727 3.89 -11.71 -32.63
N ILE A 728 3.78 -11.73 -33.97
CA ILE A 728 4.10 -12.89 -34.80
C ILE A 728 5.62 -13.05 -34.95
N ALA A 729 6.37 -11.95 -34.82
CA ALA A 729 7.83 -11.91 -34.86
C ALA A 729 8.51 -12.05 -33.47
N LEU A 730 7.75 -12.16 -32.38
CA LEU A 730 8.32 -12.32 -31.03
C LEU A 730 8.96 -13.70 -30.85
N THR A 731 10.27 -13.72 -30.63
CA THR A 731 11.00 -14.95 -30.23
C THR A 731 10.79 -15.28 -28.75
N ASP A 732 10.82 -14.27 -27.87
CA ASP A 732 10.59 -14.44 -26.43
C ASP A 732 9.56 -13.43 -25.91
N LEU A 733 8.60 -13.87 -25.09
CA LEU A 733 7.69 -13.00 -24.35
C LEU A 733 8.20 -12.80 -22.92
N ASN A 734 8.36 -11.55 -22.48
CA ASN A 734 8.78 -11.21 -21.11
C ASN A 734 7.69 -10.40 -20.38
N LEU A 735 7.36 -10.82 -19.15
CA LEU A 735 6.50 -10.08 -18.21
C LEU A 735 7.22 -10.00 -16.86
N GLY A 736 7.59 -8.79 -16.38
CA GLY A 736 8.24 -8.66 -15.06
C GLY A 736 8.08 -7.31 -14.36
N ILE A 737 8.39 -7.29 -13.06
CA ILE A 737 8.77 -6.08 -12.31
C ILE A 737 10.29 -6.03 -12.29
N SER A 738 10.89 -4.94 -12.77
CA SER A 738 12.35 -4.82 -12.95
C SER A 738 13.15 -5.13 -11.68
N GLN A 739 12.59 -4.76 -10.52
CA GLN A 739 13.19 -4.88 -9.19
C GLN A 739 12.89 -6.17 -8.41
N PHE A 740 11.87 -6.96 -8.80
CA PHE A 740 11.44 -8.15 -8.04
C PHE A 740 11.48 -9.46 -8.83
N GLY A 741 11.30 -9.43 -10.15
CA GLY A 741 11.36 -10.65 -10.96
C GLY A 741 10.68 -10.54 -12.32
N LYS A 742 10.94 -11.52 -13.18
CA LYS A 742 10.36 -11.64 -14.52
C LYS A 742 9.98 -13.08 -14.84
N ILE A 743 9.04 -13.22 -15.77
CA ILE A 743 8.63 -14.46 -16.40
C ILE A 743 8.97 -14.33 -17.89
N THR A 744 9.59 -15.35 -18.45
CA THR A 744 10.03 -15.42 -19.85
C THR A 744 9.50 -16.70 -20.49
N TRP A 745 8.71 -16.60 -21.56
CA TRP A 745 8.37 -17.72 -22.43
C TRP A 745 9.26 -17.66 -23.66
N ASN A 746 10.07 -18.71 -23.87
CA ASN A 746 10.98 -18.79 -25.02
C ASN A 746 10.28 -19.50 -26.19
N ASN A 747 10.45 -19.01 -27.41
CA ASN A 747 9.76 -19.47 -28.62
C ASN A 747 8.22 -19.46 -28.49
N ALA A 748 7.65 -18.38 -27.95
CA ALA A 748 6.21 -18.23 -27.76
C ALA A 748 5.49 -17.96 -29.10
N VAL A 749 5.12 -19.02 -29.83
CA VAL A 749 4.27 -18.91 -31.04
C VAL A 749 2.85 -18.55 -30.63
N ILE A 750 2.59 -17.25 -30.49
CA ILE A 750 1.29 -16.69 -30.08
C ILE A 750 0.46 -16.43 -31.34
N SER A 751 -0.33 -17.43 -31.74
CA SER A 751 -1.26 -17.31 -32.86
C SER A 751 -2.52 -16.54 -32.46
N LEU A 752 -2.80 -15.42 -33.14
CA LEU A 752 -4.09 -14.71 -33.06
C LEU A 752 -5.13 -15.48 -33.87
N THR A 753 -6.35 -15.60 -33.32
CA THR A 753 -7.48 -16.22 -34.04
C THR A 753 -8.05 -15.21 -35.04
N GLU A 754 -8.07 -15.57 -36.32
CA GLU A 754 -8.74 -14.77 -37.36
C GLU A 754 -10.27 -14.84 -37.17
N THR A 755 -10.93 -13.70 -37.03
CA THR A 755 -12.39 -13.64 -36.91
C THR A 755 -13.05 -13.82 -38.27
N ALA A 756 -14.32 -14.23 -38.29
CA ALA A 756 -15.08 -14.51 -39.52
C ALA A 756 -15.26 -13.31 -40.49
N PHE A 757 -14.77 -12.12 -40.14
CA PHE A 757 -14.80 -10.91 -40.95
C PHE A 757 -13.39 -10.40 -41.36
N GLY A 758 -12.34 -11.22 -41.21
CA GLY A 758 -10.98 -10.90 -41.67
C GLY A 758 -10.22 -9.90 -40.79
N GLY A 759 -10.65 -9.73 -39.53
CA GLY A 759 -9.92 -9.01 -38.50
C GLY A 759 -9.35 -9.98 -37.46
N TYR A 760 -8.16 -9.68 -36.93
CA TYR A 760 -7.60 -10.42 -35.80
C TYR A 760 -8.14 -9.83 -34.49
N ASP A 761 -8.67 -10.66 -33.61
CA ASP A 761 -8.92 -10.22 -32.22
C ASP A 761 -7.57 -9.95 -31.55
N ARG A 762 -7.45 -8.78 -30.91
CA ARG A 762 -6.28 -8.46 -30.09
C ARG A 762 -6.27 -9.40 -28.89
N LEU A 763 -5.10 -9.95 -28.58
CA LEU A 763 -4.93 -10.83 -27.43
C LEU A 763 -5.15 -10.03 -26.13
N ASP A 764 -6.35 -10.12 -25.56
CA ASP A 764 -6.68 -9.45 -24.29
C ASP A 764 -6.04 -10.20 -23.12
N LEU A 765 -4.76 -9.87 -22.88
CA LEU A 765 -3.99 -10.37 -21.75
C LEU A 765 -4.64 -9.97 -20.41
N ASP A 766 -5.31 -8.82 -20.34
CA ASP A 766 -5.88 -8.32 -19.09
C ASP A 766 -7.16 -9.08 -18.70
N ALA A 767 -7.93 -9.57 -19.69
CA ALA A 767 -9.07 -10.46 -19.48
C ALA A 767 -8.71 -11.94 -19.25
N GLY A 768 -7.47 -12.36 -19.50
CA GLY A 768 -7.06 -13.76 -19.44
C GLY A 768 -5.86 -14.10 -18.56
N LEU A 769 -5.09 -13.12 -18.08
CA LEU A 769 -3.97 -13.31 -17.17
C LEU A 769 -4.17 -12.46 -15.92
N ASN A 770 -4.65 -13.08 -14.84
CA ASN A 770 -4.87 -12.43 -13.56
C ASN A 770 -3.70 -12.73 -12.63
N ILE A 771 -2.96 -11.69 -12.22
CA ILE A 771 -1.82 -11.82 -11.31
C ILE A 771 -2.11 -11.05 -10.02
N SER A 772 -2.03 -11.77 -8.90
CA SER A 772 -2.31 -11.30 -7.56
C SER A 772 -1.11 -11.49 -6.63
N GLN A 773 -1.21 -10.98 -5.40
CA GLN A 773 -0.12 -10.89 -4.41
C GLN A 773 0.65 -12.21 -4.15
N SER A 774 0.02 -13.36 -4.35
CA SER A 774 0.64 -14.68 -4.14
C SER A 774 0.31 -15.72 -5.23
N LYS A 775 -0.38 -15.32 -6.30
CA LYS A 775 -0.88 -16.23 -7.34
C LYS A 775 -0.94 -15.55 -8.70
N LEU A 776 -0.19 -16.10 -9.65
CA LEU A 776 -0.45 -15.94 -11.08
C LEU A 776 -1.53 -16.96 -11.48
N SER A 777 -2.53 -16.51 -12.21
CA SER A 777 -3.61 -17.36 -12.72
C SER A 777 -3.90 -17.03 -14.18
N LEU A 778 -3.81 -18.06 -15.03
CA LEU A 778 -4.12 -17.97 -16.44
C LEU A 778 -5.53 -18.54 -16.68
N ASN A 779 -6.41 -17.75 -17.27
CA ASN A 779 -7.68 -18.23 -17.82
C ASN A 779 -7.39 -18.91 -19.17
N GLN A 780 -7.16 -20.22 -19.11
CA GLN A 780 -6.84 -21.07 -20.27
C GLN A 780 -7.93 -21.08 -21.36
N ASN A 781 -9.15 -20.60 -21.07
CA ASN A 781 -10.20 -20.43 -22.09
C ASN A 781 -10.00 -19.17 -22.95
N ASN A 782 -9.37 -18.13 -22.38
CA ASN A 782 -9.14 -16.84 -23.06
C ASN A 782 -7.75 -16.79 -23.71
N ILE A 783 -6.73 -17.40 -23.07
CA ILE A 783 -5.33 -17.38 -23.53
C ILE A 783 -4.68 -18.77 -23.37
N PRO A 784 -5.16 -19.82 -24.05
CA PRO A 784 -4.53 -21.15 -23.98
C PRO A 784 -3.05 -21.15 -24.40
N GLN A 785 -2.63 -20.21 -25.25
CA GLN A 785 -1.28 -20.08 -25.80
C GLN A 785 -0.20 -19.76 -24.75
N LEU A 786 -0.56 -19.26 -23.56
CA LEU A 786 0.41 -18.97 -22.48
C LEU A 786 0.55 -20.10 -21.44
N ASN A 787 -0.20 -21.20 -21.58
CA ASN A 787 0.03 -22.42 -20.80
C ASN A 787 1.16 -23.27 -21.42
N LEU A 788 2.28 -22.62 -21.70
CA LEU A 788 3.51 -23.22 -22.22
C LEU A 788 4.62 -23.15 -21.15
N PRO A 789 5.69 -23.96 -21.27
CA PRO A 789 6.83 -23.87 -20.38
C PRO A 789 7.41 -22.45 -20.33
N ALA A 790 7.72 -21.99 -19.12
CA ALA A 790 8.20 -20.63 -18.86
C ALA A 790 9.38 -20.65 -17.87
N THR A 791 10.23 -19.64 -17.97
CA THR A 791 11.32 -19.39 -17.03
C THR A 791 10.94 -18.24 -16.11
N ILE A 792 10.99 -18.45 -14.80
CA ILE A 792 10.73 -17.44 -13.76
C ILE A 792 12.06 -17.07 -13.13
N THR A 793 12.37 -15.77 -13.07
CA THR A 793 13.51 -15.18 -12.37
C THR A 793 12.99 -14.30 -11.25
N LEU A 794 13.51 -14.43 -10.02
CA LEU A 794 13.18 -13.58 -8.88
C LEU A 794 14.44 -12.90 -8.35
N TYR A 795 14.38 -11.57 -8.20
CA TYR A 795 15.50 -10.72 -7.75
C TYR A 795 15.37 -10.35 -6.27
N ASN A 796 16.49 -9.98 -5.64
CA ASN A 796 16.57 -9.59 -4.23
C ASN A 796 15.98 -10.61 -3.22
N THR A 797 16.04 -11.90 -3.56
CA THR A 797 15.60 -13.02 -2.72
C THR A 797 16.77 -13.73 -2.04
N SER A 798 16.57 -14.21 -0.81
CA SER A 798 17.61 -14.90 -0.04
C SER A 798 17.07 -16.18 0.57
N PHE A 799 17.62 -17.30 0.14
CA PHE A 799 17.22 -18.65 0.53
C PHE A 799 18.45 -19.48 0.94
N ASN A 800 18.31 -20.29 2.00
CA ASN A 800 19.38 -21.24 2.40
C ASN A 800 19.29 -22.59 1.66
N SER A 801 18.11 -22.95 1.15
CA SER A 801 17.88 -24.09 0.23
C SER A 801 16.50 -23.92 -0.43
N PRO A 802 16.39 -23.23 -1.58
CA PRO A 802 15.09 -22.97 -2.21
C PRO A 802 14.47 -24.25 -2.80
N LYS A 803 13.14 -24.37 -2.67
CA LYS A 803 12.30 -25.38 -3.34
C LYS A 803 11.14 -24.67 -4.04
N ILE A 804 10.69 -25.20 -5.18
CA ILE A 804 9.55 -24.64 -5.92
C ILE A 804 8.30 -25.46 -5.60
N LEU A 805 7.23 -24.78 -5.18
CA LEU A 805 5.92 -25.39 -4.92
C LEU A 805 4.91 -24.91 -5.97
N ARG A 806 4.05 -25.81 -6.46
CA ARG A 806 2.85 -25.50 -7.25
C ARG A 806 1.63 -25.85 -6.40
N ASP A 807 0.77 -24.86 -6.17
CA ASP A 807 -0.42 -24.98 -5.30
C ASP A 807 -0.15 -25.58 -3.91
N GLY A 808 1.04 -25.29 -3.35
CA GLY A 808 1.49 -25.76 -2.04
C GLY A 808 2.19 -27.13 -2.03
N ILE A 809 2.26 -27.83 -3.16
CA ILE A 809 2.90 -29.15 -3.32
C ILE A 809 4.23 -28.99 -4.05
N GLU A 810 5.25 -29.78 -3.70
CA GLU A 810 6.58 -29.69 -4.36
C GLU A 810 6.50 -30.01 -5.86
N CYS A 811 6.89 -29.03 -6.69
CA CYS A 811 6.81 -29.13 -8.13
C CYS A 811 8.02 -29.91 -8.67
N ILE A 812 7.92 -31.24 -8.70
CA ILE A 812 8.98 -32.14 -9.20
C ILE A 812 9.38 -31.91 -10.66
N SER A 813 8.52 -31.26 -11.45
CA SER A 813 8.74 -30.88 -12.84
C SER A 813 9.25 -29.44 -13.04
N CYS A 814 9.37 -28.66 -11.95
CA CYS A 814 9.99 -27.35 -11.96
C CYS A 814 11.49 -27.51 -11.65
N GLN A 815 12.37 -26.88 -12.43
CA GLN A 815 13.81 -27.00 -12.24
C GLN A 815 14.46 -25.66 -11.91
N ILE A 816 15.15 -25.56 -10.78
CA ILE A 816 15.97 -24.38 -10.45
C ILE A 816 17.20 -24.41 -11.36
N THR A 817 17.30 -23.43 -12.26
CA THR A 817 18.36 -23.33 -13.27
C THR A 817 19.56 -22.53 -12.77
N SER A 818 19.34 -21.56 -11.88
CA SER A 818 20.42 -20.85 -11.18
C SER A 818 19.96 -20.28 -9.84
N TYR A 819 20.88 -20.16 -8.89
CA TYR A 819 20.69 -19.36 -7.66
C TYR A 819 22.02 -18.72 -7.26
N ASP A 820 22.10 -17.40 -7.37
CA ASP A 820 23.24 -16.62 -6.89
C ASP A 820 22.88 -15.89 -5.59
N ARG A 821 23.66 -16.16 -4.54
CA ARG A 821 23.49 -15.57 -3.20
C ARG A 821 24.00 -14.12 -3.13
N ASN A 822 24.91 -13.72 -4.01
CA ASN A 822 25.51 -12.39 -4.02
C ASN A 822 24.56 -11.37 -4.68
N SER A 823 24.07 -11.66 -5.89
CA SER A 823 23.01 -10.87 -6.54
C SER A 823 21.61 -11.17 -6.01
N LYS A 824 21.47 -12.09 -5.05
CA LYS A 824 20.18 -12.50 -4.44
C LYS A 824 19.14 -12.89 -5.50
N THR A 825 19.55 -13.64 -6.51
CA THR A 825 18.72 -13.93 -7.69
C THR A 825 18.57 -15.43 -7.87
N ILE A 826 17.32 -15.89 -8.00
CA ILE A 826 16.98 -17.28 -8.35
C ILE A 826 16.28 -17.33 -9.69
N THR A 827 16.61 -18.31 -10.51
CA THR A 827 15.91 -18.62 -11.76
C THR A 827 15.48 -20.07 -11.77
N PHE A 828 14.27 -20.35 -12.22
CA PHE A 828 13.72 -21.70 -12.34
C PHE A 828 12.74 -21.81 -13.52
N SER A 829 12.62 -22.99 -14.12
CA SER A 829 11.61 -23.29 -15.13
C SER A 829 10.35 -23.89 -14.51
N VAL A 830 9.21 -23.62 -15.14
CA VAL A 830 7.92 -24.27 -14.90
C VAL A 830 7.43 -24.89 -16.22
N PRO A 831 6.75 -26.07 -16.21
CA PRO A 831 6.28 -26.72 -17.43
C PRO A 831 4.98 -26.10 -18.01
N GLY A 832 4.33 -25.21 -17.27
CA GLY A 832 3.03 -24.59 -17.56
C GLY A 832 2.41 -24.04 -16.27
N PHE A 833 1.36 -23.23 -16.39
CA PHE A 833 0.72 -22.50 -15.28
C PHE A 833 -0.60 -23.11 -14.82
#